data_AF-A0A2N1NWL6-F1
#
_entry.id   AF-A0A2N1NWL6-F1
#
_cell.length_a   1.000
_cell.length_b   1.000
_cell.length_c   1.000
_cell.angle_alpha   90.00
_cell.angle_beta   90.00
_cell.angle_gamma   90.00
#
_symmetry.space_group_name_H-M   'P 1'
#
loop_
_entity.id
_entity.type
_entity.pdbx_description
1 polymer ?
#
loop_
_entity_poly.entity_id
_entity_poly.type
_entity_poly.pdbx_seq_one_letter_code
_entity_poly.pdbx_strand_id
1 'polypeptide(L)'
;MTTQDKEATITQLFKDVERLVNQEEYTKALRSLDKILQSNPEDKDALHCKVVSYIRLGKYQNALDILHKNFSDFDKLKSEEAYCLYRLNKFDELLNLLRKNKSGNNSELNLRHLEAQMAYKTEDYNTSIEIYYALLQEANKNDDVYNDILTNFNAAKAALLFSDGHLDEKYAMTDSLNTYELAYNTACTYIGQKDYKKAEKLFNMAKNICKKSLLSEDYTEDKIEIELGTINTQLGYVYQLQGRISEAIEIYQNILKAKGMDTTVSAIASNNLVAAKKDSELFDSARKLRIASSKHLDTKLFRGQKRVIAMNEALLSLYMHKYAACQDSARKLLQIYPENDDLYLLIASTSYLQKKINKSISDLQEFAKLKPESLHINFALMQLQLITSNPNNALETFEKYLLTIKEDKERYKPGYVGLLVWLYEQSGMHEKAIKTLEDAGTFWKNNSSSSESTLILKQTAAFKIKTGHYQEAAQYYEQLVKVDPLDTQAIAGLVSAYSHYDIEKAEQYESSLPEVNSGEGTVPMDIDVDSIERIVPGVKKSYYKKTDAKIDRPSQKTRKKKKKRKPLLPKSYDPSIPPDPERWIPKRERSSFKAKGKRKQQLMKGGSQGTAVAGGGIGGTGSANIGKSAVSENQATATAQSTQSQQPPPKPKSGDNKNKKKKKKGNKW
;
A
#
# COMPACT_ATOMS: atom_id res chain seq x y z
N MET A 1 68.27 6.09 3.39
CA MET A 1 67.68 4.75 3.20
C MET A 1 68.16 4.24 1.87
N THR A 2 68.82 3.09 1.89
CA THR A 2 69.20 2.37 0.68
C THR A 2 67.93 1.96 -0.10
N THR A 3 68.04 1.67 -1.38
CA THR A 3 66.91 1.16 -2.19
C THR A 3 66.30 -0.10 -1.57
N GLN A 4 67.12 -0.96 -0.96
CA GLN A 4 66.68 -2.14 -0.21
C GLN A 4 65.85 -1.81 1.05
N ASP A 5 66.20 -0.75 1.80
CA ASP A 5 65.43 -0.35 2.99
C ASP A 5 64.02 0.16 2.61
N LYS A 6 63.91 0.83 1.45
CA LYS A 6 62.63 1.32 0.94
C LYS A 6 61.74 0.18 0.47
N GLU A 7 62.29 -0.79 -0.26
CA GLU A 7 61.56 -1.99 -0.68
C GLU A 7 61.06 -2.80 0.52
N ALA A 8 61.91 -3.05 1.52
CA ALA A 8 61.51 -3.75 2.75
C ALA A 8 60.39 -3.02 3.50
N THR A 9 60.44 -1.68 3.54
CA THR A 9 59.40 -0.84 4.15
C THR A 9 58.08 -0.93 3.37
N ILE A 10 58.12 -0.90 2.04
CA ILE A 10 56.92 -1.03 1.18
C ILE A 10 56.30 -2.42 1.34
N THR A 11 57.10 -3.49 1.34
CA THR A 11 56.61 -4.86 1.58
C THR A 11 55.91 -4.98 2.93
N GLN A 12 56.46 -4.36 3.99
CA GLN A 12 55.83 -4.36 5.30
C GLN A 12 54.49 -3.59 5.29
N LEU A 13 54.42 -2.47 4.58
CA LEU A 13 53.18 -1.71 4.42
C LEU A 13 52.09 -2.51 3.69
N PHE A 14 52.44 -3.29 2.66
CA PHE A 14 51.48 -4.17 1.98
C PHE A 14 50.95 -5.28 2.91
N LYS A 15 51.81 -5.90 3.72
CA LYS A 15 51.36 -6.86 4.75
C LYS A 15 50.42 -6.23 5.77
N ASP A 16 50.69 -4.97 6.15
CA ASP A 16 49.79 -4.23 7.03
C ASP A 16 48.44 -3.93 6.35
N VAL A 17 48.45 -3.56 5.07
CA VAL A 17 47.22 -3.35 4.28
C VAL A 17 46.39 -4.63 4.22
N GLU A 18 47.01 -5.76 3.88
CA GLU A 18 46.35 -7.07 3.82
C GLU A 18 45.68 -7.41 5.16
N ARG A 19 46.41 -7.28 6.28
CA ARG A 19 45.84 -7.48 7.62
C ARG A 19 44.65 -6.56 7.89
N LEU A 20 44.76 -5.28 7.56
CA LEU A 20 43.70 -4.29 7.81
C LEU A 20 42.47 -4.53 6.94
N VAL A 21 42.66 -4.95 5.68
CA VAL A 21 41.57 -5.33 4.77
C VAL A 21 40.84 -6.57 5.27
N ASN A 22 41.58 -7.57 5.76
CA ASN A 22 41.01 -8.79 6.35
C ASN A 22 40.25 -8.51 7.66
N GLN A 23 40.57 -7.42 8.35
CA GLN A 23 39.85 -6.93 9.53
C GLN A 23 38.72 -5.94 9.19
N GLU A 24 38.44 -5.72 7.90
CA GLU A 24 37.48 -4.72 7.39
C GLU A 24 37.78 -3.27 7.86
N GLU A 25 39.01 -2.99 8.28
CA GLU A 25 39.46 -1.67 8.74
C GLU A 25 39.94 -0.79 7.57
N TYR A 26 39.10 -0.64 6.55
CA TYR A 26 39.44 0.02 5.29
C TYR A 26 39.92 1.48 5.46
N THR A 27 39.44 2.20 6.48
CA THR A 27 39.90 3.58 6.75
C THR A 27 41.37 3.64 7.18
N LYS A 28 41.86 2.63 7.92
CA LYS A 28 43.28 2.53 8.30
C LYS A 28 44.09 1.99 7.13
N ALA A 29 43.55 1.03 6.37
CA ALA A 29 44.18 0.52 5.15
C ALA A 29 44.49 1.65 4.17
N LEU A 30 43.55 2.58 3.95
CA LEU A 30 43.77 3.77 3.11
C LEU A 30 44.99 4.60 3.53
N ARG A 31 45.25 4.76 4.84
CA ARG A 31 46.42 5.51 5.32
C ARG A 31 47.74 4.80 5.02
N SER A 32 47.74 3.47 5.11
CA SER A 32 48.91 2.66 4.74
C SER A 32 49.14 2.70 3.23
N LEU A 33 48.07 2.63 2.43
CA LEU A 33 48.11 2.78 0.97
C LEU A 33 48.62 4.16 0.55
N ASP A 34 48.21 5.23 1.23
CA ASP A 34 48.73 6.58 0.97
C ASP A 34 50.24 6.68 1.18
N LYS A 35 50.81 5.98 2.17
CA LYS A 35 52.26 5.93 2.40
C LYS A 35 52.99 5.14 1.31
N ILE A 36 52.39 4.06 0.81
CA ILE A 36 52.92 3.30 -0.32
C ILE A 36 52.96 4.19 -1.56
N LEU A 37 51.84 4.87 -1.87
CA LEU A 37 51.71 5.75 -3.04
C LEU A 37 52.54 7.04 -2.94
N GLN A 38 52.89 7.50 -1.74
CA GLN A 38 53.89 8.57 -1.57
C GLN A 38 55.29 8.13 -2.02
N SER A 39 55.61 6.84 -1.88
CA SER A 39 56.91 6.28 -2.27
C SER A 39 56.92 5.85 -3.74
N ASN A 40 55.82 5.28 -4.22
CA ASN A 40 55.60 4.87 -5.60
C ASN A 40 54.20 5.29 -6.09
N PRO A 41 54.04 6.47 -6.72
CA PRO A 41 52.72 6.99 -7.12
C PRO A 41 51.98 6.17 -8.19
N GLU A 42 52.72 5.42 -9.00
CA GLU A 42 52.20 4.62 -10.14
C GLU A 42 52.04 3.13 -9.78
N ASP A 43 52.10 2.80 -8.48
CA ASP A 43 51.94 1.42 -8.01
C ASP A 43 50.50 0.92 -8.25
N LYS A 44 50.32 0.05 -9.24
CA LYS A 44 49.01 -0.45 -9.68
C LYS A 44 48.28 -1.24 -8.60
N ASP A 45 48.99 -2.04 -7.80
CA ASP A 45 48.40 -2.86 -6.74
C ASP A 45 47.90 -1.98 -5.59
N ALA A 46 48.71 -1.01 -5.16
CA ALA A 46 48.29 -0.04 -4.16
C ALA A 46 47.11 0.83 -4.64
N LEU A 47 47.11 1.26 -5.90
CA LEU A 47 46.00 1.99 -6.50
C LEU A 47 44.72 1.15 -6.55
N HIS A 48 44.81 -0.12 -6.95
CA HIS A 48 43.68 -1.05 -6.97
C HIS A 48 43.14 -1.29 -5.56
N CYS A 49 43.98 -1.65 -4.59
CA CYS A 49 43.57 -1.81 -3.19
C CYS A 49 42.91 -0.53 -2.63
N LYS A 50 43.37 0.65 -3.07
CA LYS A 50 42.80 1.95 -2.67
C LYS A 50 41.41 2.17 -3.28
N VAL A 51 41.21 1.84 -4.55
CA VAL A 51 39.88 1.85 -5.21
C VAL A 51 38.91 0.93 -4.46
N VAL A 52 39.28 -0.33 -4.22
CA VAL A 52 38.44 -1.30 -3.50
C VAL A 52 38.13 -0.82 -2.09
N SER A 53 39.11 -0.26 -1.38
CA SER A 53 38.91 0.30 -0.03
C SER A 53 37.92 1.47 -0.04
N TYR A 54 37.97 2.35 -1.05
CA TYR A 54 36.97 3.41 -1.20
C TYR A 54 35.57 2.87 -1.51
N ILE A 55 35.47 1.85 -2.37
CA ILE A 55 34.20 1.17 -2.68
C ILE A 55 33.58 0.57 -1.41
N ARG A 56 34.37 -0.16 -0.62
CA ARG A 56 33.91 -0.77 0.64
C ARG A 56 33.49 0.27 1.68
N LEU A 57 34.09 1.45 1.67
CA LEU A 57 33.70 2.60 2.50
C LEU A 57 32.53 3.41 1.93
N GLY A 58 31.99 3.03 0.77
CA GLY A 58 30.91 3.76 0.10
C GLY A 58 31.31 5.11 -0.51
N LYS A 59 32.62 5.36 -0.69
CA LYS A 59 33.17 6.59 -1.27
C LYS A 59 33.38 6.44 -2.77
N TYR A 60 32.29 6.19 -3.51
CA TYR A 60 32.34 5.84 -4.93
C TYR A 60 32.95 6.93 -5.82
N GLN A 61 32.74 8.22 -5.51
CA GLN A 61 33.33 9.30 -6.30
C GLN A 61 34.86 9.31 -6.17
N ASN A 62 35.39 9.13 -4.96
CA ASN A 62 36.84 9.03 -4.75
C ASN A 62 37.46 7.83 -5.50
N ALA A 63 36.74 6.71 -5.56
CA ALA A 63 37.16 5.55 -6.34
C ALA A 63 37.19 5.87 -7.84
N LEU A 64 36.14 6.52 -8.39
CA LEU A 64 36.12 6.96 -9.79
C LEU A 64 37.23 7.95 -10.12
N ASP A 65 37.48 8.93 -9.24
CA ASP A 65 38.52 9.94 -9.48
C ASP A 65 39.90 9.28 -9.64
N ILE A 66 40.19 8.23 -8.85
CA ILE A 66 41.42 7.45 -8.98
C ILE A 66 41.42 6.65 -10.29
N LEU A 67 40.32 5.97 -10.60
CA LEU A 67 40.19 5.20 -11.84
C LEU A 67 40.37 6.06 -13.09
N HIS A 68 39.92 7.32 -13.07
CA HIS A 68 40.01 8.22 -14.21
C HIS A 68 41.37 8.91 -14.30
N LYS A 69 42.05 9.14 -13.18
CA LYS A 69 43.33 9.86 -13.13
C LYS A 69 44.54 8.96 -13.29
N ASN A 70 44.50 7.75 -12.74
CA ASN A 70 45.68 6.91 -12.54
C ASN A 70 45.69 5.62 -13.37
N PHE A 71 44.60 5.31 -14.09
CA PHE A 71 44.52 4.13 -14.94
C PHE A 71 44.34 4.52 -16.41
N SER A 72 45.06 3.85 -17.30
CA SER A 72 44.84 3.93 -18.75
C SER A 72 43.56 3.16 -19.14
N ASP A 73 42.98 3.45 -20.31
CA ASP A 73 41.77 2.75 -20.79
C ASP A 73 41.96 1.22 -20.92
N PHE A 74 43.20 0.76 -21.11
CA PHE A 74 43.54 -0.67 -21.19
C PHE A 74 43.67 -1.34 -19.82
N ASP A 75 44.20 -0.62 -18.83
CA ASP A 75 44.44 -1.12 -17.46
C ASP A 75 43.26 -0.88 -16.51
N LYS A 76 42.22 -0.17 -16.97
CA LYS A 76 41.14 0.30 -16.12
C LYS A 76 40.34 -0.87 -15.54
N LEU A 77 40.06 -0.77 -14.25
CA LEU A 77 39.21 -1.70 -13.52
C LEU A 77 37.74 -1.46 -13.89
N LYS A 78 37.30 -2.05 -15.01
CA LYS A 78 36.01 -1.75 -15.65
C LYS A 78 34.82 -2.11 -14.78
N SER A 79 34.88 -3.23 -14.05
CA SER A 79 33.81 -3.67 -13.15
C SER A 79 33.65 -2.73 -11.96
N GLU A 80 34.75 -2.28 -11.38
CA GLU A 80 34.80 -1.31 -10.29
C GLU A 80 34.30 0.07 -10.76
N GLU A 81 34.70 0.51 -11.96
CA GLU A 81 34.19 1.72 -12.58
C GLU A 81 32.68 1.64 -12.79
N ALA A 82 32.20 0.56 -13.42
CA ALA A 82 30.78 0.32 -13.68
C ALA A 82 29.99 0.33 -12.36
N TYR A 83 30.50 -0.34 -11.34
CA TYR A 83 29.89 -0.38 -10.01
C TYR A 83 29.80 1.01 -9.39
N CYS A 84 30.88 1.80 -9.45
CA CYS A 84 30.87 3.15 -8.89
C CYS A 84 29.89 4.07 -9.65
N LEU A 85 29.84 4.00 -10.98
CA LEU A 85 28.89 4.74 -11.81
C LEU A 85 27.44 4.36 -11.46
N TYR A 86 27.16 3.06 -11.31
CA TYR A 86 25.87 2.55 -10.87
C TYR A 86 25.47 3.12 -9.49
N ARG A 87 26.37 3.03 -8.49
CA ARG A 87 26.10 3.50 -7.13
C ARG A 87 25.92 5.02 -7.03
N LEU A 88 26.47 5.78 -7.98
CA LEU A 88 26.29 7.23 -8.10
C LEU A 88 25.10 7.63 -8.98
N ASN A 89 24.33 6.67 -9.51
CA ASN A 89 23.23 6.88 -10.46
C ASN A 89 23.66 7.62 -11.75
N LYS A 90 24.93 7.47 -12.17
CA LYS A 90 25.45 8.02 -13.43
C LYS A 90 25.16 7.04 -14.58
N PHE A 91 23.87 6.82 -14.85
CA PHE A 91 23.44 5.76 -15.77
C PHE A 91 23.86 6.00 -17.23
N ASP A 92 23.91 7.24 -17.71
CA ASP A 92 24.37 7.53 -19.07
C ASP A 92 25.84 7.16 -19.29
N GLU A 93 26.70 7.49 -18.31
CA GLU A 93 28.12 7.12 -18.33
C GLU A 93 28.29 5.59 -18.24
N LEU A 94 27.51 4.93 -17.38
CA LEU A 94 27.52 3.47 -17.25
C LEU A 94 27.09 2.79 -18.55
N LEU A 95 26.03 3.27 -19.20
CA LEU A 95 25.52 2.71 -20.45
C LEU A 95 26.55 2.86 -21.59
N ASN A 96 27.25 4.00 -21.64
CA ASN A 96 28.35 4.20 -22.58
C ASN A 96 29.54 3.26 -22.30
N LEU A 97 29.91 3.06 -21.03
CA LEU A 97 30.94 2.11 -20.62
C LEU A 97 30.57 0.68 -21.04
N LEU A 98 29.33 0.24 -20.79
CA LEU A 98 28.84 -1.09 -21.14
C LEU A 98 28.83 -1.30 -22.66
N ARG A 99 28.35 -0.32 -23.44
CA ARG A 99 28.36 -0.38 -24.91
C ARG A 99 29.76 -0.54 -25.49
N LYS A 100 30.74 0.22 -24.97
CA LYS A 100 32.15 0.10 -25.42
C LYS A 100 32.76 -1.27 -25.14
N ASN A 101 32.26 -1.97 -24.12
CA ASN A 101 32.77 -3.27 -23.68
C ASN A 101 31.89 -4.45 -24.13
N LYS A 102 30.87 -4.22 -24.97
CA LYS A 102 29.94 -5.25 -25.48
C LYS A 102 30.57 -6.16 -26.56
N SER A 103 31.83 -5.92 -26.93
CA SER A 103 32.54 -6.62 -28.02
C SER A 103 33.14 -7.96 -27.57
N GLY A 104 32.32 -9.02 -27.62
CA GLY A 104 32.73 -10.43 -27.54
C GLY A 104 31.78 -11.29 -26.70
N ASN A 105 31.66 -12.59 -27.02
CA ASN A 105 30.87 -13.59 -26.26
C ASN A 105 31.33 -13.79 -24.79
N ASN A 106 32.34 -13.04 -24.34
CA ASN A 106 32.98 -13.11 -23.03
C ASN A 106 32.86 -11.77 -22.27
N SER A 107 31.73 -11.06 -22.40
CA SER A 107 31.46 -9.94 -21.48
C SER A 107 31.48 -10.47 -20.05
N GLU A 108 32.30 -9.86 -19.19
CA GLU A 108 32.44 -10.24 -17.78
C GLU A 108 31.06 -10.32 -17.12
N LEU A 109 30.79 -11.43 -16.42
CA LEU A 109 29.52 -11.71 -15.74
C LEU A 109 29.07 -10.50 -14.89
N ASN A 110 30.01 -9.88 -14.17
CA ASN A 110 29.78 -8.69 -13.35
C ASN A 110 29.19 -7.51 -14.13
N LEU A 111 29.67 -7.26 -15.37
CA LEU A 111 29.19 -6.17 -16.21
C LEU A 111 27.77 -6.43 -16.71
N ARG A 112 27.45 -7.69 -17.07
CA ARG A 112 26.08 -8.08 -17.46
C ARG A 112 25.11 -7.98 -16.27
N HIS A 113 25.54 -8.39 -15.08
CA HIS A 113 24.77 -8.18 -13.86
C HIS A 113 24.48 -6.70 -13.61
N LEU A 114 25.49 -5.82 -13.77
CA LEU A 114 25.31 -4.38 -13.63
C LEU A 114 24.41 -3.78 -14.71
N GLU A 115 24.49 -4.25 -15.97
CA GLU A 115 23.58 -3.87 -17.05
C GLU A 115 22.13 -4.21 -16.68
N ALA A 116 21.88 -5.43 -16.20
CA ALA A 116 20.56 -5.87 -15.77
C ALA A 116 20.03 -5.09 -14.55
N GLN A 117 20.89 -4.79 -13.57
CA GLN A 117 20.55 -3.97 -12.40
C GLN A 117 20.24 -2.52 -12.77
N MET A 118 20.98 -1.95 -13.72
CA MET A 118 20.73 -0.62 -14.27
C MET A 118 19.40 -0.59 -15.03
N ALA A 119 19.14 -1.57 -15.88
CA ALA A 119 17.86 -1.72 -16.59
C ALA A 119 16.69 -1.80 -15.60
N TYR A 120 16.81 -2.60 -14.53
CA TYR A 120 15.82 -2.67 -13.46
C TYR A 120 15.61 -1.31 -12.76
N LYS A 121 16.69 -0.57 -12.46
CA LYS A 121 16.60 0.75 -11.81
C LYS A 121 16.05 1.85 -12.70
N THR A 122 16.23 1.73 -14.01
CA THR A 122 15.67 2.65 -15.02
C THR A 122 14.27 2.21 -15.48
N GLU A 123 13.72 1.15 -14.86
CA GLU A 123 12.40 0.57 -15.13
C GLU A 123 12.24 -0.02 -16.54
N ASP A 124 13.35 -0.31 -17.22
CA ASP A 124 13.38 -1.15 -18.41
C ASP A 124 13.42 -2.64 -18.00
N TYR A 125 12.28 -3.11 -17.47
CA TYR A 125 12.19 -4.46 -16.93
C TYR A 125 12.34 -5.54 -18.00
N ASN A 126 11.94 -5.28 -19.25
CA ASN A 126 12.09 -6.25 -20.34
C ASN A 126 13.56 -6.55 -20.62
N THR A 127 14.40 -5.52 -20.77
CA THR A 127 15.85 -5.68 -20.95
C THR A 127 16.48 -6.37 -19.73
N SER A 128 16.06 -6.01 -18.51
CA SER A 128 16.55 -6.67 -17.29
C SER A 128 16.24 -8.17 -17.26
N ILE A 129 15.01 -8.55 -17.61
CA ILE A 129 14.54 -9.94 -17.69
C ILE A 129 15.33 -10.70 -18.76
N GLU A 130 15.51 -10.12 -19.95
CA GLU A 130 16.26 -10.74 -21.05
C GLU A 130 17.70 -11.07 -20.64
N ILE A 131 18.41 -10.13 -20.02
CA ILE A 131 19.79 -10.33 -19.59
C ILE A 131 19.88 -11.39 -18.48
N TYR A 132 19.03 -11.31 -17.46
CA TYR A 132 19.05 -12.30 -16.38
C TYR A 132 18.62 -13.68 -16.86
N TYR A 133 17.68 -13.78 -17.79
CA TYR A 133 17.31 -15.05 -18.39
C TYR A 133 18.48 -15.69 -19.13
N ALA A 134 19.23 -14.93 -19.92
CA ALA A 134 20.45 -15.43 -20.57
C ALA A 134 21.50 -15.91 -19.55
N LEU A 135 21.72 -15.14 -18.48
CA LEU A 135 22.61 -15.54 -17.38
C LEU A 135 22.16 -16.83 -16.69
N LEU A 136 20.84 -17.07 -16.52
CA LEU A 136 20.31 -18.32 -15.97
C LEU A 136 20.56 -19.53 -16.86
N GLN A 137 20.57 -19.36 -18.19
CA GLN A 137 20.86 -20.47 -19.11
C GLN A 137 22.34 -20.86 -19.08
N GLU A 138 23.22 -19.91 -18.80
CA GLU A 138 24.67 -20.11 -18.73
C GLU A 138 25.13 -20.61 -17.34
N ALA A 139 24.40 -20.27 -16.28
CA ALA A 139 24.74 -20.60 -14.90
C ALA A 139 24.42 -22.06 -14.54
N ASN A 140 25.30 -22.68 -13.74
CA ASN A 140 25.05 -23.99 -13.17
C ASN A 140 24.05 -23.89 -12.00
N LYS A 141 22.99 -24.69 -12.04
CA LYS A 141 21.90 -24.70 -11.04
C LYS A 141 22.36 -25.06 -9.62
N ASN A 142 23.50 -25.72 -9.50
CA ASN A 142 24.06 -26.13 -8.21
C ASN A 142 24.96 -25.05 -7.58
N ASP A 143 25.27 -23.97 -8.31
CA ASP A 143 26.10 -22.89 -7.82
C ASP A 143 25.23 -21.86 -7.09
N ASP A 144 25.73 -21.32 -5.97
CA ASP A 144 25.01 -20.31 -5.18
C ASP A 144 24.63 -19.07 -6.02
N VAL A 145 25.47 -18.73 -7.01
CA VAL A 145 25.26 -17.62 -7.96
C VAL A 145 23.95 -17.78 -8.74
N TYR A 146 23.51 -19.01 -9.02
CA TYR A 146 22.25 -19.26 -9.72
C TYR A 146 21.04 -18.74 -8.94
N ASN A 147 21.03 -18.92 -7.61
CA ASN A 147 19.93 -18.43 -6.76
C ASN A 147 19.91 -16.89 -6.72
N ASP A 148 21.06 -16.24 -6.75
CA ASP A 148 21.17 -14.78 -6.82
C ASP A 148 20.63 -14.23 -8.15
N ILE A 149 21.01 -14.87 -9.27
CA ILE A 149 20.48 -14.52 -10.60
C ILE A 149 18.96 -14.75 -10.63
N LEU A 150 18.48 -15.89 -10.15
CA LEU A 150 17.06 -16.25 -10.15
C LEU A 150 16.23 -15.28 -9.31
N THR A 151 16.77 -14.87 -8.15
CA THR A 151 16.11 -13.90 -7.27
C THR A 151 15.93 -12.56 -7.99
N ASN A 152 16.98 -12.07 -8.66
CA ASN A 152 16.92 -10.81 -9.42
C ASN A 152 16.01 -10.90 -10.65
N PHE A 153 16.07 -12.02 -11.39
CA PHE A 153 15.15 -12.32 -12.49
C PHE A 153 13.69 -12.23 -12.03
N ASN A 154 13.37 -12.86 -10.90
CA ASN A 154 12.01 -12.85 -10.35
C ASN A 154 11.58 -11.47 -9.83
N ALA A 155 12.51 -10.67 -9.31
CA ALA A 155 12.22 -9.28 -8.95
C ALA A 155 11.87 -8.44 -10.19
N ALA A 156 12.59 -8.62 -11.31
CA ALA A 156 12.31 -7.93 -12.57
C ALA A 156 10.97 -8.37 -13.18
N LYS A 157 10.68 -9.67 -13.17
CA LYS A 157 9.37 -10.23 -13.56
C LYS A 157 8.22 -9.66 -12.74
N ALA A 158 8.37 -9.64 -11.41
CA ALA A 158 7.36 -9.09 -10.51
C ALA A 158 7.11 -7.60 -10.78
N ALA A 159 8.17 -6.82 -11.01
CA ALA A 159 8.07 -5.40 -11.31
C ALA A 159 7.38 -5.12 -12.66
N LEU A 160 7.71 -5.89 -13.71
CA LEU A 160 7.05 -5.80 -15.01
C LEU A 160 5.53 -6.01 -14.87
N LEU A 161 5.12 -7.10 -14.24
CA LEU A 161 3.71 -7.43 -14.05
C LEU A 161 2.99 -6.42 -13.14
N PHE A 162 3.67 -5.90 -12.11
CA PHE A 162 3.12 -4.86 -11.26
C PHE A 162 2.88 -3.55 -12.01
N SER A 163 3.70 -3.26 -13.05
CA SER A 163 3.52 -2.12 -13.95
C SER A 163 2.50 -2.35 -15.07
N ASP A 164 1.65 -3.38 -14.95
CA ASP A 164 0.70 -3.85 -15.98
C ASP A 164 1.39 -4.23 -17.32
N GLY A 165 2.68 -4.55 -17.27
CA GLY A 165 3.44 -5.05 -18.42
C GLY A 165 3.13 -6.52 -18.75
N HIS A 166 3.37 -6.90 -20.00
CA HIS A 166 3.16 -8.28 -20.47
C HIS A 166 4.47 -9.08 -20.43
N LEU A 167 4.46 -10.22 -19.74
CA LEU A 167 5.58 -11.16 -19.72
C LEU A 167 5.46 -12.14 -20.90
N ASP A 168 6.50 -12.18 -21.74
CA ASP A 168 6.64 -13.16 -22.82
C ASP A 168 6.67 -14.60 -22.26
N GLU A 169 5.93 -15.52 -22.89
CA GLU A 169 5.78 -16.91 -22.47
C GLU A 169 7.12 -17.64 -22.31
N LYS A 170 8.14 -17.29 -23.11
CA LYS A 170 9.48 -17.92 -22.99
C LYS A 170 10.16 -17.64 -21.65
N TYR A 171 9.76 -16.58 -20.95
CA TYR A 171 10.26 -16.21 -19.62
C TYR A 171 9.36 -16.75 -18.49
N ALA A 172 8.29 -17.47 -18.81
CA ALA A 172 7.41 -18.10 -17.83
C ALA A 172 8.08 -19.37 -17.25
N MET A 173 9.00 -19.17 -16.30
CA MET A 173 9.63 -20.25 -15.55
C MET A 173 8.97 -20.42 -14.18
N THR A 174 8.87 -21.68 -13.70
CA THR A 174 8.38 -21.98 -12.35
C THR A 174 9.39 -21.51 -11.30
N ASP A 175 8.90 -20.72 -10.36
CA ASP A 175 9.72 -20.18 -9.29
C ASP A 175 10.01 -21.23 -8.21
N SER A 176 11.29 -21.38 -7.87
CA SER A 176 11.68 -22.03 -6.62
C SER A 176 11.18 -21.21 -5.43
N LEU A 177 10.83 -21.87 -4.32
CA LEU A 177 10.35 -21.22 -3.09
C LEU A 177 11.28 -21.52 -1.90
N ASN A 178 12.53 -21.87 -2.19
CA ASN A 178 13.48 -22.39 -1.20
C ASN A 178 14.01 -21.30 -0.24
N THR A 179 14.10 -20.05 -0.70
CA THR A 179 14.50 -18.90 0.11
C THR A 179 13.33 -17.95 0.34
N TYR A 180 13.43 -17.09 1.36
CA TYR A 180 12.35 -16.14 1.63
C TYR A 180 12.29 -15.03 0.58
N GLU A 181 13.42 -14.66 -0.05
CA GLU A 181 13.50 -13.68 -1.14
C GLU A 181 12.79 -14.19 -2.39
N LEU A 182 12.99 -15.46 -2.74
CA LEU A 182 12.28 -16.09 -3.85
C LEU A 182 10.77 -16.14 -3.57
N ALA A 183 10.37 -16.60 -2.38
CA ALA A 183 8.95 -16.59 -1.99
C ALA A 183 8.34 -15.18 -1.99
N TYR A 184 9.11 -14.16 -1.57
CA TYR A 184 8.71 -12.75 -1.58
C TYR A 184 8.51 -12.23 -3.01
N ASN A 185 9.44 -12.48 -3.94
CA ASN A 185 9.32 -12.03 -5.32
C ASN A 185 8.19 -12.74 -6.07
N THR A 186 7.98 -14.03 -5.80
CA THR A 186 6.82 -14.78 -6.31
C THR A 186 5.52 -14.19 -5.76
N ALA A 187 5.47 -13.83 -4.47
CA ALA A 187 4.32 -13.15 -3.91
C ALA A 187 4.04 -11.80 -4.61
N CYS A 188 5.08 -11.02 -4.91
CA CYS A 188 4.95 -9.76 -5.66
C CYS A 188 4.47 -9.98 -7.10
N THR A 189 4.87 -11.07 -7.76
CA THR A 189 4.35 -11.49 -9.08
C THR A 189 2.83 -11.66 -9.02
N TYR A 190 2.32 -12.35 -8.00
CA TYR A 190 0.87 -12.53 -7.81
C TYR A 190 0.13 -11.23 -7.44
N ILE A 191 0.80 -10.24 -6.85
CA ILE A 191 0.23 -8.89 -6.71
C ILE A 191 -0.04 -8.29 -8.10
N GLY A 192 0.95 -8.33 -9.00
CA GLY A 192 0.80 -7.82 -10.38
C GLY A 192 -0.32 -8.52 -11.15
N GLN A 193 -0.49 -9.82 -10.94
CA GLN A 193 -1.58 -10.62 -11.52
C GLN A 193 -2.95 -10.41 -10.83
N LYS A 194 -3.01 -9.56 -9.79
CA LYS A 194 -4.24 -9.26 -9.01
C LYS A 194 -4.80 -10.47 -8.26
N ASP A 195 -4.02 -11.54 -8.07
CA ASP A 195 -4.36 -12.69 -7.22
C ASP A 195 -3.85 -12.48 -5.78
N TYR A 196 -4.57 -11.61 -5.07
CA TYR A 196 -4.19 -11.20 -3.72
C TYR A 196 -4.26 -12.33 -2.69
N LYS A 197 -5.04 -13.38 -2.95
CA LYS A 197 -5.16 -14.54 -2.04
C LYS A 197 -3.90 -15.41 -2.11
N LYS A 198 -3.38 -15.66 -3.32
CA LYS A 198 -2.10 -16.39 -3.48
C LYS A 198 -0.93 -15.55 -2.98
N ALA A 199 -0.91 -14.25 -3.28
CA ALA A 199 0.12 -13.34 -2.78
C ALA A 199 0.22 -13.37 -1.25
N GLU A 200 -0.91 -13.30 -0.54
CA GLU A 200 -0.95 -13.41 0.93
C GLU A 200 -0.33 -14.71 1.45
N LYS A 201 -0.69 -15.86 0.87
CA LYS A 201 -0.16 -17.16 1.30
C LYS A 201 1.36 -17.20 1.17
N LEU A 202 1.89 -16.68 0.06
CA LEU A 202 3.32 -16.64 -0.21
C LEU A 202 4.08 -15.64 0.68
N PHE A 203 3.52 -14.46 0.97
CA PHE A 203 4.14 -13.55 1.94
C PHE A 203 4.19 -14.13 3.34
N ASN A 204 3.15 -14.85 3.78
CA ASN A 204 3.17 -15.56 5.06
C ASN A 204 4.23 -16.67 5.07
N MET A 205 4.40 -17.39 3.95
CA MET A 205 5.50 -18.36 3.79
C MET A 205 6.87 -17.68 3.87
N ALA A 206 7.11 -16.60 3.10
CA ALA A 206 8.35 -15.83 3.13
C ALA A 206 8.67 -15.32 4.54
N LYS A 207 7.67 -14.75 5.23
CA LYS A 207 7.78 -14.30 6.62
C LYS A 207 8.22 -15.43 7.56
N ASN A 208 7.63 -16.61 7.41
CA ASN A 208 7.96 -17.76 8.25
C ASN A 208 9.37 -18.29 7.97
N ILE A 209 9.80 -18.34 6.71
CA ILE A 209 11.16 -18.76 6.32
C ILE A 209 12.19 -17.77 6.87
N CYS A 210 11.99 -16.46 6.62
CA CYS A 210 12.86 -15.39 7.10
C CYS A 210 12.99 -15.41 8.64
N LYS A 211 11.87 -15.49 9.35
CA LYS A 211 11.87 -15.55 10.82
C LYS A 211 12.63 -16.78 11.35
N LYS A 212 12.47 -17.95 10.74
CA LYS A 212 13.19 -19.16 11.14
C LYS A 212 14.70 -19.03 10.92
N SER A 213 15.12 -18.49 9.78
CA SER A 213 16.54 -18.27 9.44
C SER A 213 17.21 -17.30 10.42
N LEU A 214 16.56 -16.17 10.72
CA LEU A 214 17.13 -15.17 11.63
C LEU A 214 17.19 -15.67 13.08
N LEU A 215 16.22 -16.48 13.51
CA LEU A 215 16.25 -17.11 14.83
C LEU A 215 17.39 -18.12 14.96
N SER A 216 17.74 -18.86 13.90
CA SER A 216 18.91 -19.76 13.93
C SER A 216 20.25 -19.02 13.96
N GLU A 217 20.27 -17.73 13.63
CA GLU A 217 21.46 -16.87 13.69
C GLU A 217 21.50 -16.00 14.97
N ASP A 218 20.71 -16.35 15.99
CA ASP A 218 20.65 -15.65 17.29
C ASP A 218 20.29 -14.15 17.20
N TYR A 219 19.51 -13.75 16.18
CA TYR A 219 19.01 -12.38 16.09
C TYR A 219 17.99 -12.11 17.20
N THR A 220 18.03 -10.89 17.77
CA THR A 220 17.03 -10.43 18.74
C THR A 220 15.69 -10.18 18.07
N GLU A 221 14.58 -10.26 18.83
CA GLU A 221 13.23 -10.02 18.31
C GLU A 221 13.10 -8.65 17.61
N ASP A 222 13.70 -7.60 18.18
CA ASP A 222 13.70 -6.27 17.59
C ASP A 222 14.39 -6.24 16.21
N LYS A 223 15.51 -6.96 16.04
CA LYS A 223 16.18 -7.04 14.74
C LYS A 223 15.37 -7.85 13.73
N ILE A 224 14.75 -8.95 14.18
CA ILE A 224 13.84 -9.74 13.34
C ILE A 224 12.67 -8.89 12.85
N GLU A 225 12.10 -8.03 13.69
CA GLU A 225 11.02 -7.13 13.27
C GLU A 225 11.46 -6.14 12.19
N ILE A 226 12.68 -5.62 12.30
CA ILE A 226 13.28 -4.71 11.29
C ILE A 226 13.46 -5.45 9.96
N GLU A 227 14.05 -6.65 9.96
CA GLU A 227 14.26 -7.44 8.74
C GLU A 227 12.94 -7.85 8.07
N LEU A 228 11.93 -8.21 8.87
CA LEU A 228 10.59 -8.51 8.38
C LEU A 228 9.82 -7.26 7.90
N GLY A 229 10.35 -6.05 8.08
CA GLY A 229 9.69 -4.79 7.75
C GLY A 229 9.22 -4.72 6.29
N THR A 230 10.07 -5.13 5.36
CA THR A 230 9.75 -5.15 3.92
C THR A 230 8.62 -6.13 3.58
N ILE A 231 8.66 -7.34 4.16
CA ILE A 231 7.64 -8.38 3.96
C ILE A 231 6.30 -7.93 4.56
N ASN A 232 6.33 -7.44 5.80
CA ASN A 232 5.13 -6.96 6.49
C ASN A 232 4.51 -5.77 5.74
N THR A 233 5.30 -4.84 5.22
CA THR A 233 4.77 -3.69 4.47
C THR A 233 3.99 -4.14 3.23
N GLN A 234 4.50 -5.12 2.47
CA GLN A 234 3.78 -5.67 1.32
C GLN A 234 2.57 -6.50 1.72
N LEU A 235 2.64 -7.24 2.83
CA LEU A 235 1.48 -7.97 3.35
C LEU A 235 0.36 -7.00 3.76
N GLY A 236 0.70 -5.88 4.40
CA GLY A 236 -0.25 -4.80 4.70
C GLY A 236 -0.89 -4.22 3.44
N TYR A 237 -0.10 -4.06 2.36
CA TYR A 237 -0.61 -3.62 1.06
C TYR A 237 -1.59 -4.63 0.45
N VAL A 238 -1.28 -5.93 0.49
CA VAL A 238 -2.20 -7.00 0.06
C VAL A 238 -3.49 -6.99 0.89
N TYR A 239 -3.42 -6.84 2.21
CA TYR A 239 -4.62 -6.76 3.06
C TYR A 239 -5.48 -5.55 2.70
N GLN A 240 -4.87 -4.41 2.40
CA GLN A 240 -5.58 -3.24 1.95
C GLN A 240 -6.31 -3.48 0.62
N LEU A 241 -5.66 -4.13 -0.35
CA LEU A 241 -6.28 -4.49 -1.64
C LEU A 241 -7.40 -5.53 -1.51
N GLN A 242 -7.33 -6.41 -0.50
CA GLN A 242 -8.40 -7.35 -0.16
C GLN A 242 -9.57 -6.71 0.61
N GLY A 243 -9.48 -5.42 0.98
CA GLY A 243 -10.49 -4.71 1.78
C GLY A 243 -10.37 -4.93 3.30
N ARG A 244 -9.31 -5.62 3.77
CA ARG A 244 -9.00 -5.85 5.19
C ARG A 244 -8.26 -4.65 5.79
N ILE A 245 -8.94 -3.50 5.76
CA ILE A 245 -8.32 -2.19 6.06
C ILE A 245 -7.78 -2.12 7.50
N SER A 246 -8.50 -2.68 8.49
CA SER A 246 -8.08 -2.64 9.89
C SER A 246 -6.75 -3.36 10.12
N GLU A 247 -6.57 -4.53 9.51
CA GLU A 247 -5.36 -5.34 9.63
C GLU A 247 -4.18 -4.68 8.90
N ALA A 248 -4.43 -4.08 7.73
CA ALA A 248 -3.42 -3.29 7.02
C ALA A 248 -2.93 -2.10 7.86
N ILE A 249 -3.85 -1.35 8.48
CA ILE A 249 -3.53 -0.21 9.35
C ILE A 249 -2.67 -0.65 10.53
N GLU A 250 -2.99 -1.76 11.18
CA GLU A 250 -2.22 -2.29 12.31
C GLU A 250 -0.77 -2.59 11.90
N ILE A 251 -0.59 -3.28 10.77
CA ILE A 251 0.73 -3.59 10.20
C ILE A 251 1.54 -2.31 9.97
N TYR A 252 0.98 -1.32 9.26
CA TYR A 252 1.69 -0.07 8.99
C TYR A 252 2.04 0.70 10.26
N GLN A 253 1.15 0.71 11.25
CA GLN A 253 1.42 1.37 12.52
C GLN A 253 2.54 0.69 13.30
N ASN A 254 2.65 -0.64 13.24
CA ASN A 254 3.73 -1.37 13.90
C ASN A 254 5.07 -1.07 13.24
N ILE A 255 5.14 -1.08 11.90
CA ILE A 255 6.33 -0.69 11.13
C ILE A 255 6.80 0.72 11.51
N LEU A 256 5.87 1.68 11.63
CA LEU A 256 6.20 3.07 11.97
C LEU A 256 6.58 3.28 13.44
N LYS A 257 6.34 2.31 14.33
CA LYS A 257 6.77 2.36 15.74
C LYS A 257 8.16 1.75 15.93
N ALA A 258 8.58 0.83 15.06
CA ALA A 258 9.86 0.14 15.14
C ALA A 258 11.03 1.13 14.97
N LYS A 259 11.95 1.15 15.94
CA LYS A 259 13.15 1.99 15.89
C LYS A 259 14.19 1.34 14.98
N GLY A 260 14.79 2.12 14.08
CA GLY A 260 15.81 1.62 13.16
C GLY A 260 15.26 1.01 11.87
N MET A 261 13.94 1.06 11.65
CA MET A 261 13.32 0.67 10.39
C MET A 261 13.88 1.49 9.22
N ASP A 262 14.08 0.86 8.06
CA ASP A 262 14.57 1.58 6.88
C ASP A 262 13.64 2.75 6.52
N THR A 263 14.29 3.84 6.13
CA THR A 263 13.64 5.09 5.71
C THR A 263 12.66 4.92 4.56
N THR A 264 12.97 4.03 3.60
CA THR A 264 12.13 3.75 2.43
C THR A 264 10.92 2.92 2.84
N VAL A 265 11.14 1.86 3.64
CA VAL A 265 10.07 1.04 4.20
C VAL A 265 9.09 1.89 5.02
N SER A 266 9.63 2.76 5.89
CA SER A 266 8.84 3.69 6.69
C SER A 266 8.06 4.68 5.83
N ALA A 267 8.67 5.20 4.76
CA ALA A 267 8.00 6.11 3.81
C ALA A 267 6.83 5.43 3.09
N ILE A 268 7.02 4.20 2.62
CA ILE A 268 5.98 3.41 1.93
C ILE A 268 4.84 3.09 2.91
N ALA A 269 5.15 2.59 4.10
CA ALA A 269 4.15 2.30 5.14
C ALA A 269 3.38 3.57 5.56
N SER A 270 4.06 4.71 5.65
CA SER A 270 3.46 6.02 5.93
C SER A 270 2.47 6.43 4.84
N ASN A 271 2.86 6.34 3.56
CA ASN A 271 2.00 6.62 2.43
C ASN A 271 0.76 5.70 2.40
N ASN A 272 0.97 4.39 2.58
CA ASN A 272 -0.12 3.42 2.53
C ASN A 272 -1.09 3.60 3.70
N LEU A 273 -0.58 3.94 4.90
CA LEU A 273 -1.40 4.27 6.05
C LEU A 273 -2.29 5.49 5.80
N VAL A 274 -1.78 6.52 5.12
CA VAL A 274 -2.58 7.69 4.71
C VAL A 274 -3.67 7.29 3.74
N ALA A 275 -3.35 6.49 2.72
CA ALA A 275 -4.34 5.98 1.77
C ALA A 275 -5.42 5.12 2.46
N ALA A 276 -5.05 4.29 3.44
CA ALA A 276 -5.99 3.47 4.21
C ALA A 276 -6.93 4.29 5.10
N LYS A 277 -6.44 5.42 5.66
CA LYS A 277 -7.21 6.34 6.51
C LYS A 277 -8.08 7.32 5.75
N LYS A 278 -7.82 7.55 4.45
CA LYS A 278 -8.59 8.45 3.58
C LYS A 278 -8.73 9.86 4.16
N ASP A 279 -9.95 10.27 4.48
CA ASP A 279 -10.32 11.60 4.98
C ASP A 279 -10.23 11.74 6.51
N SER A 280 -9.84 10.67 7.22
CA SER A 280 -9.62 10.71 8.66
C SER A 280 -8.23 11.25 9.04
N GLU A 281 -8.15 11.95 10.17
CA GLU A 281 -6.90 12.44 10.77
C GLU A 281 -5.97 13.23 9.81
N LEU A 282 -6.53 14.11 8.98
CA LEU A 282 -5.84 14.85 7.92
C LEU A 282 -4.51 15.52 8.33
N PHE A 283 -4.42 16.05 9.57
CA PHE A 283 -3.18 16.67 10.07
C PHE A 283 -2.06 15.65 10.33
N ASP A 284 -2.40 14.47 10.82
CA ASP A 284 -1.46 13.37 10.97
C ASP A 284 -1.03 12.83 9.61
N SER A 285 -1.98 12.72 8.67
CA SER A 285 -1.72 12.35 7.28
C SER A 285 -0.78 13.34 6.57
N ALA A 286 -0.95 14.64 6.79
CA ALA A 286 -0.04 15.67 6.27
C ALA A 286 1.40 15.51 6.79
N ARG A 287 1.55 15.21 8.10
CA ARG A 287 2.86 14.97 8.70
C ARG A 287 3.53 13.73 8.09
N LYS A 288 2.75 12.67 7.90
CA LYS A 288 3.18 11.38 7.37
C LYS A 288 3.62 11.45 5.91
N LEU A 289 2.85 12.12 5.05
CA LEU A 289 3.23 12.30 3.64
C LEU A 289 4.48 13.15 3.48
N ARG A 290 4.68 14.20 4.30
CA ARG A 290 5.91 15.00 4.25
C ARG A 290 7.18 14.16 4.49
N ILE A 291 7.09 13.09 5.29
CA ILE A 291 8.20 12.15 5.49
C ILE A 291 8.40 11.30 4.23
N ALA A 292 7.31 10.84 3.61
CA ALA A 292 7.34 10.01 2.41
C ALA A 292 7.85 10.78 1.16
N SER A 293 7.66 12.09 1.12
CA SER A 293 8.06 12.96 -0.01
C SER A 293 9.42 13.65 0.19
N SER A 294 10.25 13.10 1.09
CA SER A 294 11.57 13.67 1.37
C SER A 294 12.53 13.47 0.20
N LYS A 295 13.29 14.52 -0.17
CA LYS A 295 14.25 14.51 -1.29
C LYS A 295 15.30 13.40 -1.20
N HIS A 296 15.66 12.96 0.01
CA HIS A 296 16.62 11.86 0.18
C HIS A 296 16.08 10.50 -0.31
N LEU A 297 14.78 10.40 -0.60
CA LEU A 297 14.14 9.20 -1.16
C LEU A 297 14.10 9.22 -2.69
N ASP A 298 14.48 10.33 -3.33
CA ASP A 298 14.38 10.48 -4.79
C ASP A 298 15.20 9.42 -5.53
N THR A 299 16.34 8.98 -5.00
CA THR A 299 17.15 7.93 -5.63
C THR A 299 16.74 6.51 -5.22
N LYS A 300 15.84 6.37 -4.24
CA LYS A 300 15.42 5.06 -3.70
C LYS A 300 14.07 4.61 -4.24
N LEU A 301 13.15 5.55 -4.46
CA LEU A 301 11.79 5.27 -4.91
C LEU A 301 11.72 5.19 -6.43
N PHE A 302 10.97 4.21 -6.91
CA PHE A 302 10.61 4.07 -8.32
C PHE A 302 9.64 5.19 -8.76
N ARG A 303 9.61 5.47 -10.07
CA ARG A 303 8.73 6.45 -10.73
C ARG A 303 7.28 6.23 -10.33
N GLY A 304 6.80 4.99 -10.35
CA GLY A 304 5.43 4.64 -9.93
C GLY A 304 5.14 4.99 -8.46
N GLN A 305 6.08 4.73 -7.55
CA GLN A 305 5.93 5.04 -6.13
C GLN A 305 5.91 6.56 -5.88
N LYS A 306 6.82 7.30 -6.53
CA LYS A 306 6.84 8.77 -6.47
C LYS A 306 5.54 9.37 -6.99
N ARG A 307 5.03 8.85 -8.11
CA ARG A 307 3.74 9.26 -8.69
C ARG A 307 2.61 9.08 -7.69
N VAL A 308 2.52 7.91 -7.06
CA VAL A 308 1.46 7.61 -6.07
C VAL A 308 1.56 8.51 -4.84
N ILE A 309 2.77 8.72 -4.30
CA ILE A 309 2.98 9.61 -3.14
C ILE A 309 2.55 11.04 -3.48
N ALA A 310 2.99 11.58 -4.62
CA ALA A 310 2.63 12.93 -5.03
C ALA A 310 1.12 13.07 -5.34
N MET A 311 0.49 12.03 -5.89
CA MET A 311 -0.96 11.98 -6.08
C MET A 311 -1.71 11.99 -4.74
N ASN A 312 -1.23 11.23 -3.74
CA ASN A 312 -1.79 11.25 -2.39
C ASN A 312 -1.64 12.62 -1.71
N GLU A 313 -0.56 13.36 -1.96
CA GLU A 313 -0.43 14.75 -1.49
C GLU A 313 -1.44 15.70 -2.13
N ALA A 314 -1.69 15.54 -3.43
CA ALA A 314 -2.69 16.32 -4.14
C ALA A 314 -4.11 15.99 -3.65
N LEU A 315 -4.42 14.71 -3.42
CA LEU A 315 -5.67 14.24 -2.81
C LEU A 315 -5.84 14.75 -1.37
N LEU A 316 -4.77 14.74 -0.57
CA LEU A 316 -4.81 15.30 0.78
C LEU A 316 -5.14 16.80 0.74
N SER A 317 -4.59 17.54 -0.22
CA SER A 317 -4.92 18.96 -0.44
C SER A 317 -6.39 19.14 -0.78
N LEU A 318 -6.99 18.24 -1.58
CA LEU A 318 -8.43 18.22 -1.84
C LEU A 318 -9.24 18.04 -0.55
N TYR A 319 -8.89 17.03 0.26
CA TYR A 319 -9.59 16.74 1.53
C TYR A 319 -9.43 17.85 2.57
N MET A 320 -8.31 18.59 2.54
CA MET A 320 -8.10 19.77 3.38
C MET A 320 -8.76 21.04 2.82
N HIS A 321 -9.58 20.95 1.77
CA HIS A 321 -10.22 22.08 1.07
C HIS A 321 -9.24 23.11 0.48
N LYS A 322 -7.99 22.71 0.23
CA LYS A 322 -6.95 23.54 -0.42
C LYS A 322 -7.04 23.38 -1.93
N TYR A 323 -8.15 23.82 -2.51
CA TYR A 323 -8.49 23.56 -3.92
C TYR A 323 -7.47 24.09 -4.92
N ALA A 324 -6.97 25.32 -4.75
CA ALA A 324 -5.97 25.91 -5.66
C ALA A 324 -4.67 25.10 -5.65
N ALA A 325 -4.15 24.77 -4.46
CA ALA A 325 -2.96 23.95 -4.33
C ALA A 325 -3.14 22.54 -4.93
N CYS A 326 -4.34 21.95 -4.77
CA CYS A 326 -4.67 20.67 -5.39
C CYS A 326 -4.63 20.75 -6.94
N GLN A 327 -5.25 21.79 -7.52
CA GLN A 327 -5.22 22.02 -8.98
C GLN A 327 -3.79 22.23 -9.50
N ASP A 328 -3.00 23.08 -8.83
CA ASP A 328 -1.63 23.38 -9.23
C ASP A 328 -0.75 22.12 -9.18
N SER A 329 -0.87 21.33 -8.10
CA SER A 329 -0.15 20.07 -7.97
C SER A 329 -0.57 19.07 -9.03
N ALA A 330 -1.88 18.91 -9.29
CA ALA A 330 -2.38 17.99 -10.32
C ALA A 330 -1.90 18.37 -11.72
N ARG A 331 -1.89 19.67 -12.07
CA ARG A 331 -1.37 20.16 -13.36
C ARG A 331 0.13 19.93 -13.51
N LYS A 332 0.92 20.14 -12.46
CA LYS A 332 2.37 19.82 -12.46
C LYS A 332 2.58 18.32 -12.63
N LEU A 333 1.77 17.50 -11.98
CA LEU A 333 1.86 16.04 -12.13
C LEU A 333 1.49 15.58 -13.54
N LEU A 334 0.52 16.21 -14.21
CA LEU A 334 0.19 15.91 -15.61
C LEU A 334 1.35 16.23 -16.58
N GLN A 335 2.19 17.21 -16.27
CA GLN A 335 3.40 17.49 -17.07
C GLN A 335 4.45 16.39 -16.95
N ILE A 336 4.51 15.70 -15.79
CA ILE A 336 5.50 14.64 -15.49
C ILE A 336 4.95 13.25 -15.85
N TYR A 337 3.64 13.06 -15.68
CA TYR A 337 2.90 11.80 -15.83
C TYR A 337 1.67 12.03 -16.73
N PRO A 338 1.88 12.34 -18.02
CA PRO A 338 0.77 12.61 -18.95
C PRO A 338 -0.12 11.39 -19.22
N GLU A 339 0.34 10.20 -18.83
CA GLU A 339 -0.44 8.96 -18.90
C GLU A 339 -1.45 8.77 -17.77
N ASN A 340 -1.38 9.58 -16.70
CA ASN A 340 -2.22 9.41 -15.52
C ASN A 340 -3.50 10.25 -15.60
N ASP A 341 -4.53 9.67 -16.22
CA ASP A 341 -5.81 10.34 -16.44
C ASP A 341 -6.57 10.70 -15.15
N ASP A 342 -6.30 10.01 -14.02
CA ASP A 342 -6.94 10.28 -12.73
C ASP A 342 -6.70 11.71 -12.23
N LEU A 343 -5.64 12.36 -12.70
CA LEU A 343 -5.33 13.75 -12.36
C LEU A 343 -6.36 14.74 -12.93
N TYR A 344 -6.99 14.43 -14.07
CA TYR A 344 -8.09 15.24 -14.60
C TYR A 344 -9.32 15.17 -13.69
N LEU A 345 -9.62 13.98 -13.16
CA LEU A 345 -10.70 13.79 -12.20
C LEU A 345 -10.43 14.55 -10.92
N LEU A 346 -9.17 14.56 -10.46
CA LEU A 346 -8.76 15.34 -9.28
C LEU A 346 -9.00 16.84 -9.50
N ILE A 347 -8.62 17.38 -10.67
CA ILE A 347 -8.87 18.78 -11.03
C ILE A 347 -10.38 19.07 -11.06
N ALA A 348 -11.17 18.27 -11.77
CA ALA A 348 -12.62 18.46 -11.86
C ALA A 348 -13.30 18.37 -10.47
N SER A 349 -12.83 17.46 -9.61
CA SER A 349 -13.33 17.27 -8.25
C SER A 349 -13.23 18.54 -7.39
N THR A 350 -12.23 19.40 -7.64
CA THR A 350 -12.11 20.68 -6.92
C THR A 350 -13.27 21.63 -7.22
N SER A 351 -13.71 21.73 -8.48
CA SER A 351 -14.88 22.51 -8.91
C SER A 351 -16.17 21.90 -8.35
N TYR A 352 -16.30 20.57 -8.39
CA TYR A 352 -17.44 19.84 -7.84
C TYR A 352 -17.62 20.06 -6.34
N LEU A 353 -16.56 19.91 -5.54
CA LEU A 353 -16.60 20.11 -4.08
C LEU A 353 -16.87 21.57 -3.68
N GLN A 354 -16.52 22.54 -4.53
CA GLN A 354 -16.93 23.94 -4.39
C GLN A 354 -18.40 24.19 -4.76
N LYS A 355 -19.18 23.14 -5.04
CA LYS A 355 -20.57 23.20 -5.52
C LYS A 355 -20.73 23.88 -6.89
N LYS A 356 -19.66 23.95 -7.69
CA LYS A 356 -19.67 24.49 -9.06
C LYS A 356 -19.77 23.35 -10.08
N ILE A 357 -20.91 22.65 -10.05
CA ILE A 357 -21.12 21.44 -10.86
C ILE A 357 -21.00 21.73 -12.36
N ASN A 358 -21.61 22.81 -12.86
CA ASN A 358 -21.54 23.17 -14.28
C ASN A 358 -20.11 23.42 -14.75
N LYS A 359 -19.27 24.04 -13.90
CA LYS A 359 -17.85 24.22 -14.21
C LYS A 359 -17.14 22.86 -14.27
N SER A 360 -17.40 21.96 -13.31
CA SER A 360 -16.82 20.62 -13.32
C SER A 360 -17.22 19.80 -14.56
N ILE A 361 -18.46 19.95 -15.03
CA ILE A 361 -18.94 19.32 -16.27
C ILE A 361 -18.20 19.91 -17.47
N SER A 362 -18.08 21.25 -17.55
CA SER A 362 -17.32 21.93 -18.61
C SER A 362 -15.86 21.48 -18.65
N ASP A 363 -15.19 21.46 -17.49
CA ASP A 363 -13.80 21.00 -17.36
C ASP A 363 -13.67 19.55 -17.88
N LEU A 364 -14.56 18.63 -17.46
CA LEU A 364 -14.55 17.23 -17.91
C LEU A 364 -14.90 17.07 -19.40
N GLN A 365 -15.76 17.90 -19.96
CA GLN A 365 -16.05 17.92 -21.40
C GLN A 365 -14.83 18.33 -22.22
N GLU A 366 -14.06 19.31 -21.75
CA GLU A 366 -12.78 19.69 -22.38
C GLU A 366 -11.77 18.55 -22.26
N PHE A 367 -11.66 17.92 -21.08
CA PHE A 367 -10.75 16.80 -20.88
C PHE A 367 -11.13 15.58 -21.73
N ALA A 368 -12.42 15.27 -21.89
CA ALA A 368 -12.89 14.20 -22.77
C ALA A 368 -12.56 14.46 -24.25
N LYS A 369 -12.47 15.73 -24.68
CA LYS A 369 -11.99 16.06 -26.04
C LYS A 369 -10.49 15.84 -26.19
N LEU A 370 -9.71 16.11 -25.14
CA LEU A 370 -8.26 15.90 -25.13
C LEU A 370 -7.88 14.41 -25.01
N LYS A 371 -8.67 13.64 -24.27
CA LYS A 371 -8.46 12.23 -23.93
C LYS A 371 -9.74 11.42 -24.16
N PRO A 372 -10.20 11.31 -25.43
CA PRO A 372 -11.46 10.65 -25.75
C PRO A 372 -11.49 9.16 -25.36
N GLU A 373 -10.33 8.50 -25.35
CA GLU A 373 -10.14 7.10 -24.97
C GLU A 373 -10.21 6.84 -23.46
N SER A 374 -10.20 7.88 -22.62
CA SER A 374 -10.12 7.73 -21.18
C SER A 374 -11.45 7.30 -20.57
N LEU A 375 -11.52 6.07 -20.06
CA LEU A 375 -12.69 5.57 -19.33
C LEU A 375 -13.04 6.48 -18.13
N HIS A 376 -12.04 6.83 -17.32
CA HIS A 376 -12.24 7.56 -16.06
C HIS A 376 -12.90 8.93 -16.30
N ILE A 377 -12.43 9.68 -17.29
CA ILE A 377 -12.93 11.02 -17.60
C ILE A 377 -14.37 10.94 -18.14
N ASN A 378 -14.62 10.07 -19.11
CA ASN A 378 -15.94 9.92 -19.73
C ASN A 378 -16.98 9.43 -18.72
N PHE A 379 -16.64 8.45 -17.88
CA PHE A 379 -17.57 7.96 -16.85
C PHE A 379 -17.83 8.99 -15.75
N ALA A 380 -16.82 9.77 -15.33
CA ALA A 380 -17.03 10.87 -14.39
C ALA A 380 -17.96 11.95 -14.98
N LEU A 381 -17.79 12.29 -16.26
CA LEU A 381 -18.65 13.22 -16.97
C LEU A 381 -20.09 12.71 -17.04
N MET A 382 -20.30 11.47 -17.48
CA MET A 382 -21.61 10.82 -17.53
C MET A 382 -22.27 10.78 -16.14
N GLN A 383 -21.50 10.43 -15.10
CA GLN A 383 -22.02 10.39 -13.74
C GLN A 383 -22.55 11.77 -13.30
N LEU A 384 -21.81 12.86 -13.58
CA LEU A 384 -22.28 14.20 -13.27
C LEU A 384 -23.51 14.58 -14.11
N GLN A 385 -23.53 14.28 -15.40
CA GLN A 385 -24.68 14.55 -16.28
C GLN A 385 -25.93 13.84 -15.76
N LEU A 386 -25.84 12.57 -15.38
CA LEU A 386 -26.94 11.81 -14.78
C LEU A 386 -27.38 12.36 -13.43
N ILE A 387 -26.45 12.74 -12.55
CA ILE A 387 -26.77 13.36 -11.26
C ILE A 387 -27.51 14.69 -11.44
N THR A 388 -27.23 15.41 -12.54
CA THR A 388 -27.92 16.64 -12.97
C THR A 388 -29.16 16.40 -13.83
N SER A 389 -29.65 15.15 -13.93
CA SER A 389 -30.86 14.78 -14.69
C SER A 389 -30.77 15.04 -16.19
N ASN A 390 -29.58 14.87 -16.79
CA ASN A 390 -29.34 15.02 -18.23
C ASN A 390 -28.95 13.68 -18.88
N PRO A 391 -29.87 12.69 -18.99
CA PRO A 391 -29.55 11.37 -19.55
C PRO A 391 -29.17 11.41 -21.03
N ASN A 392 -29.74 12.33 -21.82
CA ASN A 392 -29.39 12.48 -23.25
C ASN A 392 -27.92 12.87 -23.45
N ASN A 393 -27.39 13.77 -22.62
CA ASN A 393 -25.97 14.17 -22.68
C ASN A 393 -25.05 13.02 -22.25
N ALA A 394 -25.47 12.23 -21.26
CA ALA A 394 -24.75 11.05 -20.82
C ALA A 394 -24.73 9.96 -21.91
N LEU A 395 -25.85 9.77 -22.61
CA LEU A 395 -25.94 8.90 -23.77
C LEU A 395 -24.98 9.34 -24.88
N GLU A 396 -25.01 10.61 -25.28
CA GLU A 396 -24.10 11.14 -26.31
C GLU A 396 -22.63 10.97 -25.92
N THR A 397 -22.30 11.23 -24.65
CA THR A 397 -20.94 11.04 -24.12
C THR A 397 -20.52 9.57 -24.20
N PHE A 398 -21.43 8.65 -23.85
CA PHE A 398 -21.13 7.22 -23.88
C PHE A 398 -21.00 6.69 -25.31
N GLU A 399 -21.89 7.09 -26.22
CA GLU A 399 -21.80 6.73 -27.64
C GLU A 399 -20.46 7.19 -28.23
N LYS A 400 -20.04 8.42 -27.96
CA LYS A 400 -18.73 8.93 -28.38
C LYS A 400 -17.58 8.12 -27.80
N TYR A 401 -17.63 7.77 -26.52
CA TYR A 401 -16.62 6.93 -25.89
C TYR A 401 -16.54 5.54 -26.54
N LEU A 402 -17.68 4.89 -26.80
CA LEU A 402 -17.74 3.57 -27.44
C LEU A 402 -17.15 3.57 -28.86
N LEU A 403 -17.25 4.70 -29.59
CA LEU A 403 -16.61 4.87 -30.89
C LEU A 403 -15.07 4.85 -30.81
N THR A 404 -14.47 5.18 -29.66
CA THR A 404 -13.01 5.15 -29.49
C THR A 404 -12.47 3.73 -29.26
N ILE A 405 -13.32 2.83 -28.77
CA ILE A 405 -12.97 1.42 -28.53
C ILE A 405 -12.87 0.71 -29.87
N LYS A 406 -11.67 0.20 -30.17
CA LYS A 406 -11.34 -0.54 -31.41
C LYS A 406 -11.72 -2.03 -31.34
N GLU A 407 -11.65 -2.62 -30.15
CA GLU A 407 -11.92 -4.04 -29.96
C GLU A 407 -13.40 -4.28 -29.67
N ASP A 408 -14.09 -5.01 -30.55
CA ASP A 408 -15.51 -5.34 -30.38
C ASP A 408 -15.78 -6.09 -29.08
N LYS A 409 -14.84 -6.91 -28.62
CA LYS A 409 -14.95 -7.63 -27.34
C LYS A 409 -15.11 -6.71 -26.15
N GLU A 410 -14.36 -5.60 -26.11
CA GLU A 410 -14.49 -4.61 -25.03
C GLU A 410 -15.74 -3.75 -25.25
N ARG A 411 -16.09 -3.41 -26.51
CA ARG A 411 -17.31 -2.65 -26.83
C ARG A 411 -18.59 -3.39 -26.39
N TYR A 412 -18.67 -4.70 -26.64
CA TYR A 412 -19.84 -5.54 -26.31
C TYR A 412 -19.78 -6.15 -24.91
N LYS A 413 -18.87 -5.69 -24.05
CA LYS A 413 -18.82 -6.14 -22.65
C LYS A 413 -20.19 -5.95 -21.97
N PRO A 414 -20.71 -6.95 -21.25
CA PRO A 414 -22.07 -6.89 -20.70
C PRO A 414 -22.37 -5.64 -19.87
N GLY A 415 -21.38 -5.12 -19.14
CA GLY A 415 -21.53 -3.88 -18.37
C GLY A 415 -21.75 -2.63 -19.23
N TYR A 416 -21.10 -2.52 -20.39
CA TYR A 416 -21.31 -1.41 -21.31
C TYR A 416 -22.62 -1.54 -22.06
N VAL A 417 -22.95 -2.73 -22.54
CA VAL A 417 -24.24 -3.02 -23.19
C VAL A 417 -25.38 -2.68 -22.23
N GLY A 418 -25.32 -3.14 -20.98
CA GLY A 418 -26.33 -2.84 -19.97
C GLY A 418 -26.47 -1.35 -19.67
N LEU A 419 -25.37 -0.61 -19.57
CA LEU A 419 -25.39 0.84 -19.38
C LEU A 419 -25.99 1.57 -20.60
N LEU A 420 -25.63 1.15 -21.82
CA LEU A 420 -26.13 1.76 -23.05
C LEU A 420 -27.64 1.54 -23.21
N VAL A 421 -28.11 0.31 -22.99
CA VAL A 421 -29.53 -0.07 -22.97
C VAL A 421 -30.29 0.77 -21.94
N TRP A 422 -29.74 0.89 -20.73
CA TRP A 422 -30.35 1.71 -19.69
C TRP A 422 -30.43 3.20 -20.12
N LEU A 423 -29.38 3.76 -20.70
CA LEU A 423 -29.38 5.15 -21.19
C LEU A 423 -30.37 5.37 -22.33
N TYR A 424 -30.49 4.43 -23.26
CA TYR A 424 -31.52 4.47 -24.31
C TYR A 424 -32.93 4.42 -23.72
N GLU A 425 -33.16 3.58 -22.70
CA GLU A 425 -34.44 3.53 -22.00
C GLU A 425 -34.78 4.88 -21.34
N GLN A 426 -33.83 5.48 -20.63
CA GLN A 426 -34.01 6.81 -20.03
C GLN A 426 -34.26 7.92 -21.07
N SER A 427 -33.83 7.70 -22.31
CA SER A 427 -33.98 8.62 -23.43
C SER A 427 -35.18 8.28 -24.34
N GLY A 428 -35.98 7.26 -23.99
CA GLY A 428 -37.15 6.80 -24.76
C GLY A 428 -36.82 6.10 -26.08
N MET A 429 -35.57 5.65 -26.29
CA MET A 429 -35.08 5.03 -27.52
C MET A 429 -35.12 3.49 -27.46
N HIS A 430 -36.31 2.90 -27.25
CA HIS A 430 -36.48 1.45 -27.04
C HIS A 430 -35.96 0.58 -28.20
N GLU A 431 -36.19 1.00 -29.45
CA GLU A 431 -35.73 0.26 -30.64
C GLU A 431 -34.19 0.15 -30.71
N LYS A 432 -33.48 1.23 -30.38
CA LYS A 432 -32.01 1.21 -30.33
C LYS A 432 -31.50 0.30 -29.22
N ALA A 433 -32.20 0.26 -28.07
CA ALA A 433 -31.86 -0.63 -26.96
C ALA A 433 -32.01 -2.11 -27.35
N ILE A 434 -33.11 -2.48 -28.01
CA ILE A 434 -33.33 -3.82 -28.55
C ILE A 434 -32.23 -4.19 -29.53
N LYS A 435 -31.96 -3.34 -30.53
CA LYS A 435 -30.92 -3.57 -31.53
C LYS A 435 -29.54 -3.77 -30.89
N THR A 436 -29.19 -2.96 -29.89
CA THR A 436 -27.90 -3.08 -29.18
C THR A 436 -27.76 -4.45 -28.49
N LEU A 437 -28.84 -4.95 -27.89
CA LEU A 437 -28.86 -6.27 -27.24
C LEU A 437 -28.77 -7.41 -28.26
N GLU A 438 -29.39 -7.27 -29.42
CA GLU A 438 -29.29 -8.23 -30.52
C GLU A 438 -27.88 -8.27 -31.12
N ASP A 439 -27.31 -7.11 -31.44
CA ASP A 439 -25.94 -6.96 -31.95
C ASP A 439 -24.93 -7.59 -30.96
N ALA A 440 -25.07 -7.29 -29.66
CA ALA A 440 -24.25 -7.91 -28.63
C ALA A 440 -24.45 -9.43 -28.54
N GLY A 441 -25.71 -9.90 -28.59
CA GLY A 441 -26.03 -11.32 -28.54
C GLY A 441 -25.41 -12.11 -29.70
N THR A 442 -25.47 -11.56 -30.92
CA THR A 442 -24.85 -12.18 -32.10
C THR A 442 -23.33 -12.23 -32.00
N PHE A 443 -22.70 -11.15 -31.50
CA PHE A 443 -21.26 -11.10 -31.29
C PHE A 443 -20.77 -12.20 -30.33
N TRP A 444 -21.41 -12.34 -29.16
CA TRP A 444 -20.98 -13.32 -28.15
C TRP A 444 -21.31 -14.76 -28.53
N LYS A 445 -22.41 -14.98 -29.27
CA LYS A 445 -22.73 -16.30 -29.84
C LYS A 445 -21.63 -16.79 -30.78
N ASN A 446 -21.04 -15.89 -31.56
CA ASN A 446 -19.99 -16.22 -32.53
C ASN A 446 -18.58 -16.35 -31.90
N ASN A 447 -18.30 -15.68 -30.78
CA ASN A 447 -16.97 -15.62 -30.15
C ASN A 447 -16.78 -16.60 -28.96
N SER A 448 -17.56 -17.67 -28.92
CA SER A 448 -17.33 -18.87 -28.09
C SER A 448 -17.43 -18.73 -26.56
N SER A 449 -17.87 -17.60 -25.99
CA SER A 449 -18.12 -17.49 -24.55
C SER A 449 -19.59 -17.76 -24.22
N SER A 450 -19.90 -19.02 -23.88
CA SER A 450 -21.27 -19.50 -23.66
C SER A 450 -21.99 -18.76 -22.53
N SER A 451 -21.26 -18.33 -21.50
CA SER A 451 -21.83 -17.66 -20.33
C SER A 451 -22.34 -16.24 -20.67
N GLU A 452 -21.53 -15.41 -21.32
CA GLU A 452 -21.88 -14.04 -21.70
C GLU A 452 -22.99 -14.03 -22.76
N SER A 453 -22.92 -14.94 -23.73
CA SER A 453 -23.98 -15.11 -24.72
C SER A 453 -25.32 -15.42 -24.05
N THR A 454 -25.34 -16.35 -23.09
CA THR A 454 -26.56 -16.73 -22.35
C THR A 454 -27.08 -15.56 -21.52
N LEU A 455 -26.18 -14.83 -20.83
CA LEU A 455 -26.54 -13.65 -20.04
C LEU A 455 -27.20 -12.57 -20.89
N ILE A 456 -26.61 -12.24 -22.04
CA ILE A 456 -27.15 -11.21 -22.93
C ILE A 456 -28.48 -11.66 -23.51
N LEU A 457 -28.61 -12.91 -23.94
CA LEU A 457 -29.86 -13.46 -24.46
C LEU A 457 -31.01 -13.37 -23.44
N LYS A 458 -30.72 -13.67 -22.16
CA LYS A 458 -31.66 -13.48 -21.04
C LYS A 458 -32.11 -12.02 -20.89
N GLN A 459 -31.16 -11.09 -20.97
CA GLN A 459 -31.47 -9.66 -20.86
C GLN A 459 -32.24 -9.13 -22.07
N THR A 460 -31.93 -9.61 -23.29
CA THR A 460 -32.69 -9.30 -24.51
C THR A 460 -34.15 -9.72 -24.37
N ALA A 461 -34.38 -10.97 -23.94
CA ALA A 461 -35.72 -11.50 -23.76
C ALA A 461 -36.51 -10.72 -22.68
N ALA A 462 -35.88 -10.46 -21.54
CA ALA A 462 -36.48 -9.67 -20.46
C ALA A 462 -36.84 -8.24 -20.91
N PHE A 463 -35.97 -7.59 -21.68
CA PHE A 463 -36.21 -6.25 -22.22
C PHE A 463 -37.35 -6.25 -23.26
N LYS A 464 -37.45 -7.30 -24.08
CA LYS A 464 -38.55 -7.47 -25.04
C LYS A 464 -39.90 -7.68 -24.34
N ILE A 465 -39.97 -8.46 -23.24
CA ILE A 465 -41.19 -8.54 -22.40
C ILE A 465 -41.58 -7.14 -21.90
N LYS A 466 -40.61 -6.40 -21.34
CA LYS A 466 -40.85 -5.05 -20.79
C LYS A 466 -41.36 -4.05 -21.83
N THR A 467 -40.95 -4.21 -23.09
CA THR A 467 -41.35 -3.34 -24.22
C THR A 467 -42.57 -3.86 -24.99
N GLY A 468 -43.18 -4.97 -24.57
CA GLY A 468 -44.39 -5.53 -25.19
C GLY A 468 -44.16 -6.48 -26.38
N HIS A 469 -42.91 -6.83 -26.68
CA HIS A 469 -42.52 -7.74 -27.77
C HIS A 469 -42.57 -9.21 -27.32
N TYR A 470 -43.74 -9.67 -26.87
CA TYR A 470 -43.89 -10.97 -26.19
C TYR A 470 -43.56 -12.18 -27.08
N GLN A 471 -43.94 -12.15 -28.36
CA GLN A 471 -43.68 -13.26 -29.28
C GLN A 471 -42.19 -13.48 -29.51
N GLU A 472 -41.45 -12.40 -29.76
CA GLU A 472 -39.99 -12.46 -29.94
C GLU A 472 -39.32 -12.84 -28.62
N ALA A 473 -39.75 -12.27 -27.49
CA ALA A 473 -39.21 -12.63 -26.18
C ALA A 473 -39.35 -14.14 -25.89
N ALA A 474 -40.48 -14.75 -26.24
CA ALA A 474 -40.69 -16.19 -26.12
C ALA A 474 -39.66 -16.97 -26.95
N GLN A 475 -39.40 -16.59 -28.20
CA GLN A 475 -38.38 -17.25 -29.05
C GLN A 475 -36.98 -17.22 -28.42
N TYR A 476 -36.61 -16.12 -27.77
CA TYR A 476 -35.34 -16.00 -27.05
C TYR A 476 -35.31 -16.89 -25.79
N TYR A 477 -36.39 -16.93 -25.01
CA TYR A 477 -36.50 -17.81 -23.84
C TYR A 477 -36.56 -19.29 -24.22
N GLU A 478 -37.18 -19.67 -25.34
CA GLU A 478 -37.12 -21.04 -25.84
C GLU A 478 -35.70 -21.47 -26.19
N GLN A 479 -34.90 -20.58 -26.78
CA GLN A 479 -33.48 -20.87 -27.03
C GLN A 479 -32.72 -21.09 -25.73
N LEU A 480 -33.02 -20.31 -24.68
CA LEU A 480 -32.42 -20.48 -23.36
C LEU A 480 -32.80 -21.82 -22.71
N VAL A 481 -34.09 -22.17 -22.71
CA VAL A 481 -34.59 -23.43 -22.16
C VAL A 481 -34.07 -24.64 -22.94
N LYS A 482 -33.85 -24.51 -24.26
CA LYS A 482 -33.20 -25.56 -25.07
C LYS A 482 -31.74 -25.79 -24.68
N VAL A 483 -31.03 -24.73 -24.29
CA VAL A 483 -29.62 -24.82 -23.85
C VAL A 483 -29.53 -25.38 -22.43
N ASP A 484 -30.37 -24.89 -21.52
CA ASP A 484 -30.46 -25.37 -20.14
C ASP A 484 -31.93 -25.57 -19.73
N PRO A 485 -32.45 -26.80 -19.81
CA PRO A 485 -33.83 -27.11 -19.43
C PRO A 485 -34.11 -26.99 -17.93
N LEU A 486 -33.10 -26.77 -17.08
CA LEU A 486 -33.25 -26.62 -15.62
C LEU A 486 -33.21 -25.15 -15.18
N ASP A 487 -33.03 -24.22 -16.12
CA ASP A 487 -32.97 -22.79 -15.84
C ASP A 487 -34.35 -22.21 -15.51
N THR A 488 -34.69 -22.24 -14.23
CA THR A 488 -35.98 -21.76 -13.70
C THR A 488 -36.28 -20.31 -14.08
N GLN A 489 -35.25 -19.45 -14.24
CA GLN A 489 -35.44 -18.07 -14.64
C GLN A 489 -35.84 -17.95 -16.12
N ALA A 490 -35.25 -18.77 -16.99
CA ALA A 490 -35.62 -18.81 -18.39
C ALA A 490 -37.02 -19.40 -18.60
N ILE A 491 -37.37 -20.47 -17.87
CA ILE A 491 -38.72 -21.06 -17.90
C ILE A 491 -39.75 -20.05 -17.40
N ALA A 492 -39.51 -19.36 -16.29
CA ALA A 492 -40.43 -18.34 -15.78
C ALA A 492 -40.60 -17.17 -16.76
N GLY A 493 -39.51 -16.75 -17.41
CA GLY A 493 -39.56 -15.75 -18.49
C GLY A 493 -40.37 -16.23 -19.70
N LEU A 494 -40.24 -17.50 -20.07
CA LEU A 494 -40.98 -18.12 -21.16
C LEU A 494 -42.48 -18.18 -20.86
N VAL A 495 -42.85 -18.64 -19.66
CA VAL A 495 -44.24 -18.66 -19.17
C VAL A 495 -44.82 -17.24 -19.16
N SER A 496 -44.06 -16.26 -18.66
CA SER A 496 -44.48 -14.86 -18.66
C SER A 496 -44.73 -14.34 -20.08
N ALA A 497 -43.82 -14.60 -21.03
CA ALA A 497 -44.01 -14.20 -22.42
C ALA A 497 -45.24 -14.88 -23.06
N TYR A 498 -45.40 -16.19 -22.86
CA TYR A 498 -46.51 -16.95 -23.43
C TYR A 498 -47.86 -16.60 -22.82
N SER A 499 -47.92 -16.23 -21.54
CA SER A 499 -49.18 -15.83 -20.88
C SER A 499 -49.92 -14.67 -21.57
N HIS A 500 -49.20 -13.86 -22.36
CA HIS A 500 -49.78 -12.74 -23.11
C HIS A 500 -50.41 -13.14 -24.46
N TYR A 501 -50.11 -14.31 -25.02
CA TYR A 501 -50.61 -14.69 -26.37
C TYR A 501 -50.86 -16.19 -26.64
N ASP A 502 -50.32 -17.11 -25.83
CA ASP A 502 -50.45 -18.58 -25.98
C ASP A 502 -50.49 -19.23 -24.58
N ILE A 503 -51.69 -19.26 -23.99
CA ILE A 503 -51.92 -19.71 -22.61
C ILE A 503 -51.63 -21.21 -22.47
N GLU A 504 -51.99 -22.03 -23.46
CA GLU A 504 -51.80 -23.49 -23.41
C GLU A 504 -50.32 -23.86 -23.30
N LYS A 505 -49.44 -23.17 -24.04
CA LYS A 505 -47.99 -23.37 -23.88
C LYS A 505 -47.47 -22.82 -22.56
N ALA A 506 -48.01 -21.71 -22.07
CA ALA A 506 -47.61 -21.18 -20.77
C ALA A 506 -47.85 -22.23 -19.66
N GLU A 507 -49.03 -22.87 -19.65
CA GLU A 507 -49.39 -23.93 -18.70
C GLU A 507 -48.48 -25.18 -18.83
N GLN A 508 -48.08 -25.54 -20.05
CA GLN A 508 -47.14 -26.65 -20.28
C GLN A 508 -45.78 -26.40 -19.60
N TYR A 509 -45.21 -25.20 -19.79
CA TYR A 509 -43.92 -24.84 -19.18
C TYR A 509 -44.04 -24.54 -17.68
N GLU A 510 -45.20 -24.08 -17.21
CA GLU A 510 -45.48 -23.87 -15.79
C GLU A 510 -45.29 -25.15 -14.97
N SER A 511 -45.73 -26.30 -15.49
CA SER A 511 -45.58 -27.60 -14.81
C SER A 511 -44.12 -28.00 -14.52
N SER A 512 -43.16 -27.38 -15.22
CA SER A 512 -41.72 -27.61 -15.05
C SER A 512 -41.08 -26.66 -14.03
N LEU A 513 -41.81 -25.65 -13.54
CA LEU A 513 -41.32 -24.76 -12.50
C LEU A 513 -41.44 -25.43 -11.13
N PRO A 514 -40.45 -25.25 -10.24
CA PRO A 514 -40.55 -25.76 -8.87
C PRO A 514 -41.75 -25.10 -8.18
N GLU A 515 -42.55 -25.91 -7.49
CA GLU A 515 -43.60 -25.39 -6.63
C GLU A 515 -42.99 -24.43 -5.61
N VAL A 516 -43.63 -23.27 -5.44
CA VAL A 516 -43.18 -22.16 -4.56
C VAL A 516 -43.00 -22.59 -3.09
N ASN A 517 -43.40 -23.83 -2.73
CA ASN A 517 -43.43 -24.36 -1.37
C ASN A 517 -42.52 -25.59 -1.09
N SER A 518 -41.68 -26.02 -2.04
CA SER A 518 -41.03 -27.35 -1.97
C SER A 518 -39.53 -27.28 -1.68
N GLY A 519 -39.15 -26.56 -0.63
CA GLY A 519 -37.81 -26.62 -0.03
C GLY A 519 -37.91 -26.70 1.50
N GLU A 520 -37.18 -27.62 2.13
CA GLU A 520 -37.04 -27.70 3.59
C GLU A 520 -36.49 -26.39 4.15
N GLY A 521 -37.38 -25.54 4.65
CA GLY A 521 -37.07 -24.19 5.07
C GLY A 521 -38.13 -23.24 4.55
N THR A 522 -39.34 -23.36 5.10
CA THR A 522 -40.41 -22.38 4.94
C THR A 522 -39.85 -20.97 5.14
N VAL A 523 -39.66 -20.23 4.05
CA VAL A 523 -39.66 -18.77 4.13
C VAL A 523 -41.13 -18.42 4.17
N PRO A 524 -41.70 -18.00 5.31
CA PRO A 524 -43.05 -17.48 5.31
C PRO A 524 -43.07 -16.32 4.32
N MET A 525 -44.09 -16.24 3.49
CA MET A 525 -44.37 -15.10 2.64
C MET A 525 -44.80 -13.89 3.50
N ASP A 526 -44.02 -13.54 4.52
CA ASP A 526 -43.99 -12.21 5.13
C ASP A 526 -43.18 -11.31 4.17
N ILE A 527 -43.74 -11.08 2.98
CA ILE A 527 -43.28 -10.01 2.11
C ILE A 527 -43.65 -8.73 2.86
N ASP A 528 -42.67 -8.12 3.53
CA ASP A 528 -42.84 -6.84 4.21
C ASP A 528 -43.05 -5.75 3.16
N VAL A 529 -44.31 -5.54 2.76
CA VAL A 529 -44.74 -4.58 1.73
C VAL A 529 -44.18 -3.18 2.03
N ASP A 530 -44.14 -2.77 3.31
CA ASP A 530 -43.55 -1.50 3.75
C ASP A 530 -42.04 -1.41 3.44
N SER A 531 -41.32 -2.53 3.43
CA SER A 531 -39.89 -2.55 3.09
C SER A 531 -39.64 -2.48 1.58
N ILE A 532 -40.56 -2.99 0.76
CA ILE A 532 -40.49 -2.91 -0.71
C ILE A 532 -40.91 -1.51 -1.17
N GLU A 533 -41.95 -0.91 -0.59
CA GLU A 533 -42.37 0.46 -0.89
C GLU A 533 -41.33 1.51 -0.47
N ARG A 534 -40.46 1.20 0.51
CA ARG A 534 -39.29 2.03 0.85
C ARG A 534 -38.15 1.95 -0.18
N ILE A 535 -38.14 0.93 -1.04
CA ILE A 535 -37.15 0.74 -2.10
C ILE A 535 -37.77 1.23 -3.41
N VAL A 536 -37.81 2.55 -3.60
CA VAL A 536 -38.19 3.13 -4.89
C VAL A 536 -36.97 3.12 -5.82
N PRO A 537 -37.02 2.42 -6.98
CA PRO A 537 -35.96 2.50 -7.97
C PRO A 537 -35.85 3.94 -8.51
N GLY A 538 -34.65 4.53 -8.44
CA GLY A 538 -34.37 5.85 -9.02
C GLY A 538 -34.23 7.02 -8.03
N VAL A 539 -34.44 6.84 -6.73
CA VAL A 539 -34.20 7.89 -5.72
C VAL A 539 -32.80 7.73 -5.10
N LYS A 540 -32.00 8.81 -5.17
CA LYS A 540 -30.63 8.88 -4.63
C LYS A 540 -30.59 8.39 -3.17
N LYS A 541 -29.73 7.39 -2.89
CA LYS A 541 -29.41 6.82 -1.56
C LYS A 541 -28.94 7.83 -0.49
N SER A 542 -28.91 9.14 -0.75
CA SER A 542 -28.28 10.14 0.13
C SER A 542 -29.19 10.81 1.16
N TYR A 543 -30.44 10.36 1.36
CA TYR A 543 -31.35 10.96 2.35
C TYR A 543 -31.98 9.95 3.33
N TYR A 544 -31.30 8.85 3.64
CA TYR A 544 -31.63 8.04 4.83
C TYR A 544 -30.60 8.27 5.93
N LYS A 545 -30.90 9.19 6.85
CA LYS A 545 -30.42 9.06 8.24
C LYS A 545 -31.08 7.80 8.79
N LYS A 546 -30.29 6.82 9.26
CA LYS A 546 -30.80 5.72 10.07
C LYS A 546 -31.58 6.31 11.26
N THR A 547 -32.90 6.31 11.17
CA THR A 547 -33.75 6.40 12.35
C THR A 547 -33.86 4.99 12.89
N ASP A 548 -33.29 4.75 14.06
CA ASP A 548 -33.53 3.53 14.85
C ASP A 548 -35.04 3.46 15.17
N ALA A 549 -35.80 2.79 14.32
CA ALA A 549 -37.20 2.49 14.56
C ALA A 549 -37.31 1.17 15.32
N LYS A 550 -37.63 1.28 16.61
CA LYS A 550 -38.20 0.19 17.41
C LYS A 550 -39.43 -0.36 16.70
N ILE A 551 -39.44 -1.66 16.44
CA ILE A 551 -40.62 -2.37 15.95
C ILE A 551 -41.45 -2.81 17.16
N ASP A 552 -42.66 -2.24 17.27
CA ASP A 552 -43.76 -2.79 18.06
C ASP A 552 -44.48 -3.84 17.20
N ARG A 553 -44.51 -5.11 17.65
CA ARG A 553 -45.57 -6.08 17.30
C ARG A 553 -46.00 -6.82 18.57
N PRO A 554 -47.30 -7.10 18.76
CA PRO A 554 -47.86 -7.58 20.02
C PRO A 554 -47.72 -9.10 20.14
N SER A 555 -46.69 -9.58 20.84
CA SER A 555 -46.59 -10.97 21.26
C SER A 555 -47.06 -11.14 22.71
N GLN A 556 -48.02 -12.05 22.94
CA GLN A 556 -48.47 -12.49 24.26
C GLN A 556 -47.28 -12.77 25.19
N LYS A 557 -47.20 -12.01 26.29
CA LYS A 557 -46.12 -12.09 27.27
C LYS A 557 -46.28 -13.33 28.15
N THR A 558 -45.66 -14.45 27.79
CA THR A 558 -45.13 -15.34 28.82
C THR A 558 -43.82 -14.74 29.32
N ARG A 559 -43.87 -14.06 30.48
CA ARG A 559 -42.70 -13.47 31.14
C ARG A 559 -41.71 -14.57 31.56
N LYS A 560 -40.75 -14.93 30.70
CA LYS A 560 -39.51 -15.56 31.15
C LYS A 560 -38.68 -14.50 31.90
N LYS A 561 -38.67 -14.56 33.23
CA LYS A 561 -37.83 -13.72 34.11
C LYS A 561 -36.37 -13.84 33.67
N LYS A 562 -35.76 -12.74 33.21
CA LYS A 562 -34.29 -12.66 33.06
C LYS A 562 -33.67 -12.92 34.45
N LYS A 563 -32.91 -14.01 34.60
CA LYS A 563 -32.09 -14.24 35.80
C LYS A 563 -31.11 -13.07 35.89
N LYS A 564 -31.23 -12.25 36.96
CA LYS A 564 -30.23 -11.23 37.28
C LYS A 564 -28.91 -11.95 37.57
N ARG A 565 -27.83 -11.61 36.84
CA ARG A 565 -26.48 -12.05 37.21
C ARG A 565 -26.16 -11.51 38.61
N LYS A 566 -25.58 -12.34 39.48
CA LYS A 566 -25.10 -11.89 40.80
C LYS A 566 -24.01 -10.81 40.58
N PRO A 567 -24.03 -9.69 41.33
CA PRO A 567 -22.99 -8.67 41.21
C PRO A 567 -21.62 -9.25 41.57
N LEU A 568 -20.59 -8.94 40.77
CA LEU A 568 -19.20 -9.26 41.10
C LEU A 568 -18.79 -8.38 42.29
N LEU A 569 -18.61 -8.99 43.46
CA LEU A 569 -18.07 -8.32 44.64
C LEU A 569 -16.53 -8.35 44.60
N PRO A 570 -15.83 -7.32 45.11
CA PRO A 570 -14.38 -7.35 45.25
C PRO A 570 -13.93 -8.53 46.13
N LYS A 571 -12.73 -9.08 45.89
CA LYS A 571 -12.19 -10.24 46.63
C LYS A 571 -12.13 -10.07 48.16
N SER A 572 -12.20 -8.84 48.68
CA SER A 572 -12.10 -8.51 50.11
C SER A 572 -13.42 -7.99 50.72
N TYR A 573 -14.58 -8.40 50.19
CA TYR A 573 -15.88 -7.95 50.68
C TYR A 573 -16.26 -8.69 51.98
N ASP A 574 -16.36 -7.96 53.08
CA ASP A 574 -16.96 -8.42 54.35
C ASP A 574 -18.41 -7.91 54.44
N PRO A 575 -19.43 -8.79 54.53
CA PRO A 575 -20.84 -8.40 54.63
C PRO A 575 -21.20 -7.61 55.88
N SER A 576 -20.36 -7.64 56.91
CA SER A 576 -20.61 -7.07 58.23
C SER A 576 -20.30 -5.58 58.30
N ILE A 577 -19.59 -5.05 57.30
CA ILE A 577 -19.15 -3.66 57.24
C ILE A 577 -19.95 -2.95 56.15
N PRO A 578 -20.75 -1.91 56.46
CA PRO A 578 -21.48 -1.18 55.44
C PRO A 578 -20.48 -0.52 54.45
N PRO A 579 -20.77 -0.56 53.14
CA PRO A 579 -19.88 0.04 52.14
C PRO A 579 -19.73 1.56 52.38
N ASP A 580 -18.55 2.08 52.04
CA ASP A 580 -18.21 3.51 52.17
C ASP A 580 -19.36 4.41 51.62
N PRO A 581 -19.92 5.32 52.44
CA PRO A 581 -21.01 6.21 52.04
C PRO A 581 -20.69 7.08 50.83
N GLU A 582 -19.42 7.34 50.52
CA GLU A 582 -19.04 8.16 49.37
C GLU A 582 -18.76 7.33 48.11
N ARG A 583 -19.05 6.02 48.13
CA ARG A 583 -18.75 5.09 47.02
C ARG A 583 -19.50 5.42 45.72
N TRP A 584 -20.70 5.97 45.81
CA TRP A 584 -21.52 6.36 44.65
C TRP A 584 -21.22 7.77 44.15
N ILE A 585 -20.37 8.52 44.84
CA ILE A 585 -19.96 9.87 44.46
C ILE A 585 -18.78 9.78 43.47
N PRO A 586 -18.68 10.65 42.45
CA PRO A 586 -17.51 10.70 41.56
C PRO A 586 -16.21 10.79 42.36
N LYS A 587 -15.19 10.02 41.94
CA LYS A 587 -13.92 9.85 42.70
C LYS A 587 -13.24 11.16 43.11
N ARG A 588 -13.47 12.26 42.39
CA ARG A 588 -12.88 13.59 42.66
C ARG A 588 -13.55 14.34 43.82
N GLU A 589 -14.78 13.98 44.14
CA GLU A 589 -15.62 14.63 45.16
C GLU A 589 -15.65 13.85 46.48
N ARG A 590 -14.97 12.70 46.54
CA ARG A 590 -14.85 11.91 47.77
C ARG A 590 -13.85 12.57 48.72
N SER A 591 -14.16 12.59 50.00
CA SER A 591 -13.30 13.06 51.10
C SER A 591 -11.91 12.41 51.12
N SER A 592 -11.79 11.18 50.61
CA SER A 592 -10.52 10.45 50.49
C SER A 592 -9.66 10.84 49.26
N PHE A 593 -10.17 11.70 48.37
CA PHE A 593 -9.47 12.11 47.15
C PHE A 593 -8.34 13.11 47.43
N LYS A 594 -7.09 12.65 47.36
CA LYS A 594 -5.91 13.52 47.29
C LYS A 594 -5.46 13.70 45.84
N ALA A 595 -5.65 14.90 45.29
CA ALA A 595 -5.14 15.26 43.97
C ALA A 595 -3.59 15.26 43.97
N LYS A 596 -2.97 14.41 43.14
CA LYS A 596 -1.52 14.42 42.88
C LYS A 596 -1.18 15.40 41.75
N GLY A 597 -0.28 16.35 42.01
CA GLY A 597 0.47 17.11 41.00
C GLY A 597 -0.25 18.26 40.29
N LYS A 598 0.46 19.39 40.12
CA LYS A 598 0.25 20.66 39.35
C LYS A 598 -1.12 20.98 38.72
N ARG A 599 -2.25 20.59 39.32
CA ARG A 599 -3.61 20.91 38.84
C ARG A 599 -4.50 21.46 39.95
N LYS A 600 -3.89 22.07 40.97
CA LYS A 600 -4.56 22.77 42.08
C LYS A 600 -4.86 24.25 41.78
N GLN A 601 -4.46 24.77 40.61
CA GLN A 601 -4.54 26.20 40.30
C GLN A 601 -5.51 26.55 39.15
N GLN A 602 -6.30 25.59 38.65
CA GLN A 602 -7.20 25.80 37.51
C GLN A 602 -8.70 25.61 37.82
N LEU A 603 -9.06 25.39 39.08
CA LEU A 603 -10.48 25.33 39.52
C LEU A 603 -10.95 26.57 40.30
N MET A 604 -10.15 27.64 40.34
CA MET A 604 -10.56 28.95 40.85
C MET A 604 -10.27 30.05 39.82
N LYS A 605 -10.99 30.04 38.71
CA LYS A 605 -11.24 31.21 37.85
C LYS A 605 -12.29 30.87 36.80
N GLY A 606 -13.56 31.05 37.16
CA GLY A 606 -14.60 31.32 36.17
C GLY A 606 -14.61 32.83 35.90
N GLY A 607 -14.76 33.23 34.63
CA GLY A 607 -15.08 34.61 34.26
C GLY A 607 -14.26 35.22 33.10
N SER A 608 -14.93 35.33 31.95
CA SER A 608 -14.94 36.42 30.95
C SER A 608 -13.66 36.98 30.28
N GLN A 609 -13.71 36.93 28.93
CA GLN A 609 -13.47 38.01 27.93
C GLN A 609 -12.15 38.79 27.91
N GLY A 610 -11.59 38.93 26.70
CA GLY A 610 -10.88 40.16 26.28
C GLY A 610 -9.39 40.06 26.01
N THR A 611 -9.05 40.09 24.71
CA THR A 611 -7.99 40.91 24.10
C THR A 611 -6.54 40.86 24.60
N ALA A 612 -5.72 40.21 23.77
CA ALA A 612 -4.67 40.81 22.94
C ALA A 612 -3.32 41.25 23.54
N VAL A 613 -2.32 41.02 22.67
CA VAL A 613 -1.08 41.78 22.42
C VAL A 613 0.24 41.29 23.04
N ALA A 614 1.10 40.88 22.08
CA ALA A 614 2.54 41.07 21.91
C ALA A 614 3.58 40.61 22.94
N GLY A 615 4.66 40.08 22.36
CA GLY A 615 5.96 40.73 22.56
C GLY A 615 7.13 39.79 22.80
N GLY A 616 7.98 39.65 21.77
CA GLY A 616 9.44 39.43 21.87
C GLY A 616 9.91 38.06 22.38
N GLY A 617 10.85 37.34 21.78
CA GLY A 617 11.98 37.79 20.96
C GLY A 617 13.27 37.31 21.62
N ILE A 618 14.18 36.77 20.79
CA ILE A 618 15.63 36.59 21.05
C ILE A 618 15.92 35.43 22.04
N GLY A 619 16.68 34.38 21.73
CA GLY A 619 17.95 34.27 21.01
C GLY A 619 18.89 33.51 21.96
N GLY A 620 19.64 32.52 21.49
CA GLY A 620 20.49 31.75 22.40
C GLY A 620 21.07 30.48 21.79
N THR A 621 22.06 30.67 20.93
CA THR A 621 23.06 29.71 20.47
C THR A 621 23.74 28.96 21.63
N GLY A 622 24.11 27.69 21.42
CA GLY A 622 24.87 26.93 22.41
C GLY A 622 25.32 25.56 21.89
N SER A 623 26.26 25.58 20.95
CA SER A 623 27.11 24.46 20.53
C SER A 623 27.85 23.79 21.70
N ALA A 624 27.93 22.46 21.69
CA ALA A 624 29.11 21.73 22.20
C ALA A 624 29.18 20.34 21.56
N ASN A 625 30.34 20.11 20.95
CA ASN A 625 30.82 18.91 20.28
C ASN A 625 31.43 17.93 21.32
N ILE A 626 32.03 16.83 20.84
CA ILE A 626 32.80 15.77 21.56
C ILE A 626 31.92 14.53 21.84
N GLY A 627 32.17 13.32 21.35
CA GLY A 627 33.35 12.75 20.72
C GLY A 627 33.90 11.58 21.56
N LYS A 628 33.89 10.39 20.96
CA LYS A 628 34.65 9.14 21.26
C LYS A 628 33.97 7.98 21.97
N SER A 629 34.17 6.86 21.28
CA SER A 629 34.00 5.44 21.56
C SER A 629 34.89 4.90 22.67
N ALA A 630 34.46 3.80 23.29
CA ALA A 630 35.26 2.62 23.72
C ALA A 630 34.24 1.51 24.03
N VAL A 631 34.21 0.38 23.30
CA VAL A 631 35.11 -0.79 23.35
C VAL A 631 35.02 -1.54 24.69
N SER A 632 34.66 -2.81 24.54
CA SER A 632 34.53 -3.89 25.52
C SER A 632 35.74 -4.04 26.44
N GLU A 633 35.47 -4.34 27.71
CA GLU A 633 36.44 -4.92 28.63
C GLU A 633 36.16 -6.41 28.83
N ASN A 634 37.21 -7.20 28.57
CA ASN A 634 37.32 -8.61 28.88
C ASN A 634 37.84 -8.79 30.31
N GLN A 635 37.45 -9.91 30.90
CA GLN A 635 37.74 -10.36 32.25
C GLN A 635 39.25 -10.49 32.57
N ALA A 636 39.60 -10.21 33.82
CA ALA A 636 40.71 -10.85 34.52
C ALA A 636 40.34 -11.09 35.99
N THR A 637 40.53 -12.32 36.44
CA THR A 637 40.31 -12.86 37.77
C THR A 637 41.54 -12.67 38.67
N ALA A 638 41.35 -12.31 39.95
CA ALA A 638 42.17 -12.77 41.08
C ALA A 638 41.56 -12.39 42.45
N THR A 639 41.06 -13.42 43.15
CA THR A 639 41.11 -13.72 44.60
C THR A 639 41.46 -12.62 45.63
N ALA A 640 40.62 -12.44 46.66
CA ALA A 640 40.83 -12.97 48.03
C ALA A 640 39.81 -12.46 49.09
N GLN A 641 39.20 -13.42 49.79
CA GLN A 641 38.87 -13.49 51.24
C GLN A 641 38.03 -12.42 51.98
N SER A 642 36.78 -12.83 52.25
CA SER A 642 36.07 -12.90 53.55
C SER A 642 36.48 -12.02 54.74
N THR A 643 35.49 -11.29 55.29
CA THR A 643 35.14 -11.38 56.73
C THR A 643 33.71 -10.88 57.02
N GLN A 644 32.93 -11.79 57.60
CA GLN A 644 31.79 -11.70 58.52
C GLN A 644 31.24 -10.31 58.95
N SER A 645 29.91 -10.12 58.95
CA SER A 645 29.00 -10.44 60.07
C SER A 645 27.67 -9.63 60.09
N GLN A 646 26.59 -10.36 60.43
CA GLN A 646 25.44 -9.99 61.27
C GLN A 646 24.30 -9.07 60.77
N GLN A 647 23.15 -9.72 60.54
CA GLN A 647 21.78 -9.29 60.90
C GLN A 647 21.45 -9.74 62.34
N PRO A 648 20.29 -9.42 62.98
CA PRO A 648 19.22 -8.41 62.80
C PRO A 648 18.84 -7.78 64.19
N PRO A 649 17.58 -7.48 64.65
CA PRO A 649 16.28 -6.92 64.14
C PRO A 649 15.83 -5.69 65.05
N PRO A 650 14.55 -5.38 65.42
CA PRO A 650 13.21 -5.32 64.78
C PRO A 650 12.47 -3.92 64.94
N LYS A 651 11.23 -3.79 64.39
CA LYS A 651 10.19 -2.74 64.72
C LYS A 651 9.62 -2.96 66.16
N PRO A 652 8.83 -2.07 66.87
CA PRO A 652 7.80 -1.11 66.37
C PRO A 652 7.43 0.16 67.25
N LYS A 653 6.41 0.93 66.78
CA LYS A 653 5.34 1.72 67.48
C LYS A 653 5.60 3.05 68.28
N SER A 654 4.86 4.08 67.82
CA SER A 654 4.05 5.13 68.53
C SER A 654 4.65 6.11 69.55
N GLY A 655 4.29 7.41 69.42
CA GLY A 655 4.35 8.38 70.52
C GLY A 655 3.93 9.82 70.14
N ASP A 656 2.75 10.24 70.59
CA ASP A 656 2.22 11.61 70.63
C ASP A 656 3.00 12.54 71.58
N ASN A 657 3.12 13.84 71.28
CA ASN A 657 2.49 14.97 72.05
C ASN A 657 3.13 16.38 71.86
N LYS A 658 2.22 17.35 71.70
CA LYS A 658 2.13 18.71 72.33
C LYS A 658 3.28 19.74 72.27
N ASN A 659 3.00 20.91 71.68
CA ASN A 659 2.69 22.20 72.35
C ASN A 659 2.65 23.36 71.31
N LYS A 660 1.54 24.08 71.14
CA LYS A 660 1.09 25.33 71.82
C LYS A 660 1.95 26.60 71.62
N LYS A 661 1.32 27.55 70.89
CA LYS A 661 1.03 28.97 71.22
C LYS A 661 1.95 30.13 70.77
N LYS A 662 1.23 31.16 70.25
CA LYS A 662 1.38 32.65 70.33
C LYS A 662 2.19 33.34 69.21
N LYS A 663 1.52 34.18 68.39
CA LYS A 663 1.37 35.68 68.44
C LYS A 663 2.72 36.39 68.12
N LYS A 664 2.85 37.42 67.27
CA LYS A 664 1.99 38.58 66.95
C LYS A 664 2.60 39.35 65.74
N LYS A 665 1.72 40.06 65.00
CA LYS A 665 1.81 41.40 64.37
C LYS A 665 3.17 41.98 63.89
N GLY A 666 3.16 42.57 62.69
CA GLY A 666 3.56 43.98 62.54
C GLY A 666 4.40 44.37 61.32
N ASN A 667 3.79 45.13 60.40
CA ASN A 667 4.33 45.87 59.25
C ASN A 667 5.64 46.64 59.47
N LYS A 668 6.35 46.87 58.35
CA LYS A 668 7.12 48.05 57.89
C LYS A 668 8.45 47.52 57.32
N TRP A 669 8.85 47.69 56.06
CA TRP A 669 8.68 48.74 55.05
C TRP A 669 8.75 48.14 53.64
#